data_AF-A0A317GZC8-F1
#
_entry.id   AF-A0A317GZC8-F1
#
_cell.length_a   1.000
_cell.length_b   1.000
_cell.length_c   1.000
_cell.angle_alpha   90.00
_cell.angle_beta   90.00
_cell.angle_gamma   90.00
#
_symmetry.space_group_name_H-M   'P 1'
#
loop_
_entity.id
_entity.type
_entity.pdbx_description
1 polymer ?
#
loop_
_entity_poly.entity_id
_entity_poly.type
_entity_poly.pdbx_seq_one_letter_code
_entity_poly.pdbx_strand_id
1 'polypeptide(L)'
;MKSRINFGRKDLSDEVHFAVLNSVYTPLKQFLFSINITSIMRLIALLFTILALHPANGQSVSWPVLKHYEGKYLEKVAMPVGGIGTGNISIGGNGQLRDVEIMNKPGIGFSGATSPKLAPCFLIFTEDASGKKRSKALMGPVPPSEYQGQQGSVAPNNGYPRFQQVSFDAAYPFAVVNLDDEHMPVSAKAKMFNPYIPCDPDASGIPVAVMRYEIHNKTNAPIHISIAGSLDNFIGMDGSKVEFNSFDRTINVLGAKRNKNFFRQDQLVSGIYMTSDGVDRNDAAWGTIALTTSDIHKGYTISHRTELDPKSWNSDVNDLWDDFSDDGIFQDTVFSEKKDAPHAALAVKFDLGANETKEIQFLLTWVFPNRKDWGDRKIVGNYYSQSYSDAWDVALKTIPRLHQLEAKSLDFVNLFLQSDYPAIIKEAALFNSSTLRSQTTFRTKDGNFFGWEGVFNSTGSCYGNCTHVWNYEQATAFLFGNLAKKMREIEYHYGLNDSSGLMSFRVSLPLNKDSNWKVAAADGQMGTVMKMYRDWQMSGDDELLKENWPLVKKALSFAWIPGGWDSNQDGVMEGCQHNTMDIEYFGPNPEIEFWYLGALKAAAAMASYMHDGEFESRCRHLFEKGSQWVDAHLFNGEYYVQKIEPIDKAAIAPGLMAGMGAKDFSNPDFQIGEGCLVDQLVGQYMANICGLGWLADSAHLRKTMESIWKYNYIQSFDNQFNNMRTYGLGNESGLVLTSYPGNAKRPRIPLSYCSEAWTGLEYTAATEMIYNGMMEEALKTMSNVRNRYDGWKRNPFNEEECGNHYARAMASWATLVAYSGFHYSGVTKTFAITSRPGNYFWSNGYSWGNAKVDQKKLIITVHFGQLPLRNVEFDGNGSMGLKKEITLKEGQSQEFELK
;
A
#
# COMPACT_ATOMS: atom_id res chain seq x y z
N MET A 1 -47.79 27.37 36.93
CA MET A 1 -48.25 27.40 38.34
C MET A 1 -47.11 26.93 39.24
N LYS A 2 -46.68 27.80 40.19
CA LYS A 2 -45.77 27.58 41.35
C LYS A 2 -44.40 26.92 41.05
N SER A 3 -43.22 27.55 41.00
CA SER A 3 -42.52 28.59 41.78
C SER A 3 -42.14 28.25 43.24
N ARG A 4 -40.86 28.55 43.54
CA ARG A 4 -40.09 28.67 44.82
C ARG A 4 -39.03 27.56 45.01
N ILE A 5 -37.72 27.78 44.81
CA ILE A 5 -36.74 28.76 45.36
C ILE A 5 -36.59 28.65 46.88
N ASN A 6 -35.38 28.30 47.35
CA ASN A 6 -34.75 29.00 48.47
C ASN A 6 -33.22 29.00 48.39
N PHE A 7 -32.66 30.16 48.74
CA PHE A 7 -31.27 30.60 48.69
C PHE A 7 -30.57 30.41 50.04
N GLY A 8 -29.23 30.23 50.02
CA GLY A 8 -28.34 31.23 50.63
C GLY A 8 -27.41 30.83 51.80
N ARG A 9 -26.09 31.06 51.55
CA ARG A 9 -25.03 31.64 52.43
C ARG A 9 -24.62 30.84 53.70
N LYS A 10 -23.36 30.84 54.18
CA LYS A 10 -22.31 31.87 54.21
C LYS A 10 -20.96 31.27 54.66
N ASP A 11 -19.86 31.93 54.30
CA ASP A 11 -18.47 31.74 54.74
C ASP A 11 -18.25 31.83 56.26
N LEU A 12 -17.18 31.19 56.77
CA LEU A 12 -16.08 31.81 57.54
C LEU A 12 -15.01 30.77 57.99
N SER A 13 -13.83 30.91 57.40
CA SER A 13 -12.47 30.97 57.99
C SER A 13 -12.06 30.15 59.24
N ASP A 14 -10.87 29.56 59.06
CA ASP A 14 -9.71 29.53 59.97
C ASP A 14 -9.43 28.34 60.93
N GLU A 15 -8.23 27.81 60.68
CA GLU A 15 -7.22 27.32 61.63
C GLU A 15 -7.27 25.88 62.20
N VAL A 16 -6.05 25.32 62.19
CA VAL A 16 -5.53 24.16 62.92
C VAL A 16 -5.86 22.78 62.34
N HIS A 17 -4.89 22.19 61.64
CA HIS A 17 -4.25 20.97 62.14
C HIS A 17 -2.88 20.73 61.50
N PHE A 18 -1.87 21.20 62.22
CA PHE A 18 -0.52 20.67 62.27
C PHE A 18 -0.55 19.17 62.60
N ALA A 19 0.08 18.34 61.78
CA ALA A 19 1.04 17.30 62.16
C ALA A 19 1.31 16.37 60.95
N VAL A 20 2.53 15.85 60.85
CA VAL A 20 3.01 14.82 59.88
C VAL A 20 3.56 15.32 58.53
N LEU A 21 4.34 16.41 58.49
CA LEU A 21 5.13 16.77 57.30
C LEU A 21 6.57 17.24 57.62
N ASN A 22 7.23 16.62 58.62
CA ASN A 22 8.54 17.09 59.11
C ASN A 22 9.66 16.03 59.21
N SER A 23 9.62 14.92 58.45
CA SER A 23 10.69 13.90 58.50
C SER A 23 11.44 13.62 57.20
N VAL A 24 11.26 14.40 56.13
CA VAL A 24 11.94 14.13 54.83
C VAL A 24 12.66 15.34 54.22
N TYR A 25 12.45 16.56 54.72
CA TYR A 25 12.87 17.79 54.03
C TYR A 25 14.18 18.47 54.51
N THR A 26 15.05 17.75 55.22
CA THR A 26 16.27 18.34 55.79
C THR A 26 17.59 17.94 55.10
N PRO A 27 17.73 16.85 54.29
CA PRO A 27 18.98 16.62 53.56
C PRO A 27 19.03 17.21 52.14
N LEU A 28 17.91 17.64 51.55
CA LEU A 28 17.88 18.09 50.13
C LEU A 28 18.35 19.55 49.94
N LYS A 29 18.38 20.35 51.01
CA LYS A 29 18.72 21.80 50.94
C LYS A 29 20.22 22.10 50.87
N GLN A 30 21.10 21.13 51.17
CA GLN A 30 22.55 21.33 51.09
C GLN A 30 23.19 20.88 49.77
N PHE A 31 22.46 20.16 48.90
CA PHE A 31 22.95 19.77 47.57
C PHE A 31 22.57 20.78 46.45
N LEU A 32 21.64 21.69 46.72
CA LEU A 32 21.09 22.64 45.73
C LEU A 32 21.82 24.00 45.66
N PHE A 33 22.92 24.19 46.39
CA PHE A 33 23.64 25.48 46.47
C PHE A 33 24.97 25.57 45.71
N SER A 34 25.29 24.63 44.82
CA SER A 34 26.52 24.70 43.99
C SER A 34 26.30 24.68 42.48
N ILE A 35 25.06 24.83 42.00
CA ILE A 35 24.77 24.83 40.56
C ILE A 35 24.42 26.26 40.13
N ASN A 36 25.31 26.89 39.37
CA ASN A 36 25.16 28.24 38.85
C ASN A 36 24.04 28.27 37.79
N ILE A 37 22.81 28.56 38.22
CA ILE A 37 21.59 28.58 37.40
C ILE A 37 21.76 29.48 36.17
N THR A 38 22.56 30.55 36.27
CA THR A 38 22.89 31.44 35.17
C THR A 38 23.73 30.78 34.07
N SER A 39 24.58 29.81 34.40
CA SER A 39 25.36 29.05 33.42
C SER A 39 24.53 27.98 32.72
N ILE A 40 23.59 27.34 33.42
CA ILE A 40 22.65 26.38 32.81
C ILE A 40 21.66 27.08 31.90
N MET A 41 21.11 28.23 32.30
CA MET A 41 20.23 29.00 31.41
C MET A 41 20.98 29.56 30.20
N ARG A 42 22.25 29.93 30.33
CA ARG A 42 23.09 30.27 29.16
C ARG A 42 23.39 29.06 28.29
N LEU A 43 23.64 27.88 28.85
CA LEU A 43 23.88 26.66 28.07
C LEU A 43 22.60 26.19 27.35
N ILE A 44 21.43 26.28 27.99
CA ILE A 44 20.13 25.96 27.40
C ILE A 44 19.76 27.00 26.34
N ALA A 45 19.99 28.30 26.60
CA ALA A 45 19.78 29.35 25.60
C ALA A 45 20.75 29.20 24.41
N LEU A 46 22.00 28.80 24.64
CA LEU A 46 23.00 28.53 23.61
C LEU A 46 22.69 27.23 22.84
N LEU A 47 22.17 26.19 23.50
CA LEU A 47 21.66 24.98 22.83
C LEU A 47 20.41 25.28 22.00
N PHE A 48 19.49 26.12 22.50
CA PHE A 48 18.33 26.57 21.72
C PHE A 48 18.72 27.50 20.58
N THR A 49 19.76 28.33 20.71
CA THR A 49 20.26 29.12 19.57
C THR A 49 21.09 28.27 18.59
N ILE A 50 21.83 27.26 19.03
CA ILE A 50 22.56 26.34 18.13
C ILE A 50 21.59 25.35 17.43
N LEU A 51 20.46 25.00 18.05
CA LEU A 51 19.37 24.22 17.42
C LEU A 51 18.39 25.07 16.60
N ALA A 52 18.28 26.39 16.86
CA ALA A 52 17.43 27.30 16.09
C ALA A 52 18.18 28.13 15.03
N LEU A 53 19.51 28.00 14.94
CA LEU A 53 20.36 28.63 13.93
C LEU A 53 21.05 27.57 13.07
N HIS A 54 20.29 26.60 12.57
CA HIS A 54 20.51 26.23 11.18
C HIS A 54 19.43 26.98 10.40
N PRO A 55 19.77 28.03 9.64
CA PRO A 55 18.93 28.30 8.48
C PRO A 55 18.91 26.98 7.72
N ALA A 56 17.71 26.41 7.53
CA ALA A 56 17.49 25.42 6.51
C ALA A 56 17.75 26.13 5.17
N ASN A 57 19.03 26.39 4.87
CA ASN A 57 19.48 26.61 3.51
C ASN A 57 19.21 25.27 2.85
N GLY A 58 18.06 25.20 2.17
CA GLY A 58 17.66 24.06 1.37
C GLY A 58 18.73 23.76 0.36
N GLN A 59 19.67 22.88 0.70
CA GLN A 59 20.22 22.00 -0.31
C GLN A 59 19.02 21.23 -0.85
N SER A 60 18.73 21.42 -2.14
CA SER A 60 17.78 20.59 -2.88
C SER A 60 18.13 19.13 -2.57
N VAL A 61 17.27 18.46 -1.81
CA VAL A 61 17.43 17.04 -1.53
C VAL A 61 17.07 16.32 -2.82
N SER A 62 18.08 15.75 -3.47
CA SER A 62 17.91 14.94 -4.66
C SER A 62 17.22 13.63 -4.26
N TRP A 63 16.06 13.38 -4.85
CA TRP A 63 15.36 12.11 -4.69
C TRP A 63 15.98 11.05 -5.60
N PRO A 64 16.09 9.80 -5.15
CA PRO A 64 16.67 8.75 -5.97
C PRO A 64 15.72 8.35 -7.12
N VAL A 65 16.31 7.76 -8.17
CA VAL A 65 15.57 7.31 -9.36
C VAL A 65 15.81 5.82 -9.56
N LEU A 66 14.73 5.03 -9.60
CA LEU A 66 14.77 3.62 -9.98
C LEU A 66 14.35 3.42 -11.43
N LYS A 67 13.34 4.17 -11.88
CA LYS A 67 12.87 4.17 -13.27
C LYS A 67 12.69 5.57 -13.82
N HIS A 68 13.14 5.73 -15.06
CA HIS A 68 12.94 6.90 -15.90
C HIS A 68 11.97 6.52 -17.03
N TYR A 69 10.95 7.36 -17.25
CA TYR A 69 9.97 7.22 -18.31
C TYR A 69 10.01 8.45 -19.20
N GLU A 70 9.89 8.24 -20.52
CA GLU A 70 9.86 9.30 -21.52
C GLU A 70 9.03 8.89 -22.75
N GLY A 71 8.64 9.88 -23.54
CA GLY A 71 7.85 9.67 -24.76
C GLY A 71 6.53 8.94 -24.47
N LYS A 72 6.24 7.90 -25.25
CA LYS A 72 4.99 7.11 -25.12
C LYS A 72 4.85 6.36 -23.79
N TYR A 73 5.96 6.11 -23.09
CA TYR A 73 5.94 5.39 -21.81
C TYR A 73 5.45 6.24 -20.63
N LEU A 74 5.06 7.50 -20.88
CA LEU A 74 4.43 8.37 -19.89
C LEU A 74 2.91 8.23 -19.82
N GLU A 75 2.28 7.68 -20.87
CA GLU A 75 0.85 7.80 -21.10
C GLU A 75 -0.02 7.16 -20.01
N LYS A 76 0.40 6.00 -19.51
CA LYS A 76 -0.34 5.24 -18.49
C LYS A 76 0.21 5.41 -17.10
N VAL A 77 1.35 6.08 -16.93
CA VAL A 77 1.91 6.37 -15.60
C VAL A 77 0.89 7.14 -14.76
N ALA A 78 0.55 6.57 -13.61
CA ALA A 78 -0.23 7.22 -12.56
C ALA A 78 0.22 6.67 -11.20
N MET A 79 1.06 7.43 -10.52
CA MET A 79 1.61 7.04 -9.22
C MET A 79 0.73 7.59 -8.10
N PRO A 80 0.14 6.75 -7.23
CA PRO A 80 -0.72 7.21 -6.15
C PRO A 80 0.09 7.94 -5.07
N VAL A 81 -0.40 9.10 -4.64
CA VAL A 81 0.18 9.93 -3.58
C VAL A 81 -0.86 10.15 -2.47
N GLY A 82 -0.65 9.48 -1.34
CA GLY A 82 -1.52 9.51 -0.17
C GLY A 82 -1.01 8.58 0.92
N GLY A 83 -1.58 8.65 2.12
CA GLY A 83 -1.26 7.77 3.25
C GLY A 83 -1.98 6.42 3.20
N ILE A 84 -1.49 5.44 3.98
CA ILE A 84 -2.12 4.12 4.10
C ILE A 84 -3.53 4.32 4.68
N GLY A 85 -4.53 3.93 3.88
CA GLY A 85 -5.94 4.05 4.26
C GLY A 85 -6.51 5.45 4.33
N THR A 86 -5.82 6.44 3.74
CA THR A 86 -6.32 7.82 3.71
C THR A 86 -7.03 8.19 2.42
N GLY A 87 -6.95 7.36 1.39
CA GLY A 87 -7.16 7.79 0.00
C GLY A 87 -5.93 8.48 -0.58
N ASN A 88 -5.94 8.72 -1.88
CA ASN A 88 -4.80 9.26 -2.62
C ASN A 88 -5.24 10.14 -3.79
N ILE A 89 -4.27 10.82 -4.38
CA ILE A 89 -4.36 11.43 -5.72
C ILE A 89 -3.17 10.95 -6.53
N SER A 90 -3.37 10.59 -7.80
CA SER A 90 -2.28 10.12 -8.65
C SER A 90 -1.61 11.24 -9.44
N ILE A 91 -0.27 11.21 -9.49
CA ILE A 91 0.52 12.04 -10.41
C ILE A 91 0.78 11.27 -11.71
N GLY A 92 0.35 11.85 -12.82
CA GLY A 92 0.52 11.29 -14.16
C GLY A 92 1.92 11.49 -14.73
N GLY A 93 2.30 10.72 -15.74
CA GLY A 93 3.63 10.82 -16.38
C GLY A 93 3.95 12.19 -16.98
N ASN A 94 2.94 12.94 -17.42
CA ASN A 94 3.09 14.32 -17.90
C ASN A 94 2.90 15.39 -16.80
N GLY A 95 2.76 14.99 -15.53
CA GLY A 95 2.54 15.90 -14.40
C GLY A 95 1.09 16.27 -14.11
N GLN A 96 0.11 15.71 -14.82
CA GLN A 96 -1.30 15.95 -14.51
C GLN A 96 -1.74 15.19 -13.25
N LEU A 97 -2.54 15.84 -12.41
CA LEU A 97 -3.20 15.18 -11.29
C LEU A 97 -4.46 14.46 -11.79
N ARG A 98 -4.61 13.19 -11.43
CA ARG A 98 -5.71 12.31 -11.85
C ARG A 98 -5.99 11.26 -10.79
N ASP A 99 -7.01 10.43 -11.03
CA ASP A 99 -7.41 9.34 -10.14
C ASP A 99 -7.56 9.86 -8.70
N VAL A 100 -8.51 10.78 -8.48
CA VAL A 100 -8.72 11.45 -7.19
C VAL A 100 -9.59 10.57 -6.29
N GLU A 101 -8.98 9.99 -5.26
CA GLU A 101 -9.58 8.92 -4.44
C GLU A 101 -9.62 9.25 -2.94
N ILE A 102 -9.63 10.54 -2.56
CA ILE A 102 -9.49 10.99 -1.17
C ILE A 102 -10.78 10.83 -0.32
N MET A 103 -11.92 10.53 -0.95
CA MET A 103 -13.26 10.54 -0.32
C MET A 103 -13.82 9.13 -0.05
N ASN A 104 -13.00 8.25 0.52
CA ASN A 104 -13.41 6.91 0.98
C ASN A 104 -13.85 5.91 -0.10
N LYS A 105 -13.90 6.30 -1.37
CA LYS A 105 -14.20 5.44 -2.51
C LYS A 105 -13.12 5.45 -3.58
N PRO A 106 -13.01 4.38 -4.38
CA PRO A 106 -12.19 4.40 -5.59
C PRO A 106 -12.67 5.48 -6.56
N GLY A 107 -11.74 6.02 -7.33
CA GLY A 107 -11.98 7.16 -8.24
C GLY A 107 -11.10 7.09 -9.49
N ILE A 108 -10.88 5.89 -10.04
CA ILE A 108 -10.06 5.71 -11.25
C ILE A 108 -10.72 6.41 -12.43
N GLY A 109 -9.98 7.34 -13.05
CA GLY A 109 -10.47 8.24 -14.10
C GLY A 109 -11.21 9.47 -13.58
N PHE A 110 -11.52 9.59 -12.29
CA PHE A 110 -12.12 10.79 -11.72
C PHE A 110 -11.06 11.88 -11.53
N SER A 111 -11.27 13.04 -12.15
CA SER A 111 -10.30 14.13 -12.16
C SER A 111 -10.43 15.09 -10.97
N GLY A 112 -11.29 14.84 -9.98
CA GLY A 112 -11.49 15.78 -8.87
C GLY A 112 -12.13 17.11 -9.28
N ALA A 113 -12.97 17.13 -10.31
CA ALA A 113 -13.60 18.34 -10.80
C ALA A 113 -14.92 18.04 -11.52
N THR A 114 -15.74 19.08 -11.68
CA THR A 114 -17.02 19.01 -12.40
C THR A 114 -16.83 18.77 -13.91
N SER A 115 -15.66 19.13 -14.43
CA SER A 115 -15.21 18.87 -15.79
C SER A 115 -13.70 18.61 -15.79
N PRO A 116 -13.17 17.75 -16.67
CA PRO A 116 -11.72 17.57 -16.83
C PRO A 116 -10.96 18.88 -17.10
N LYS A 117 -11.62 19.90 -17.68
CA LYS A 117 -11.03 21.23 -17.92
C LYS A 117 -10.69 22.01 -16.65
N LEU A 118 -11.31 21.66 -15.53
CA LEU A 118 -11.14 22.28 -14.21
C LEU A 118 -10.43 21.33 -13.23
N ALA A 119 -9.83 20.25 -13.73
CA ALA A 119 -9.11 19.31 -12.89
C ALA A 119 -7.97 20.02 -12.13
N PRO A 120 -7.62 19.57 -10.91
CA PRO A 120 -6.54 20.14 -10.13
C PRO A 120 -5.26 20.28 -10.96
N CYS A 121 -4.67 21.47 -10.96
CA CYS A 121 -3.44 21.73 -11.69
C CYS A 121 -2.58 22.79 -11.02
N PHE A 122 -1.34 22.88 -11.49
CA PHE A 122 -0.43 23.96 -11.14
C PHE A 122 -0.02 24.74 -12.38
N LEU A 123 0.09 26.05 -12.22
CA LEU A 123 0.45 27.02 -13.24
C LEU A 123 1.73 27.75 -12.83
N ILE A 124 2.48 28.21 -13.83
CA ILE A 124 3.64 29.08 -13.66
C ILE A 124 3.46 30.36 -14.47
N PHE A 125 3.82 31.49 -13.88
CA PHE A 125 3.99 32.78 -14.53
C PHE A 125 5.46 33.19 -14.43
N THR A 126 6.00 33.78 -15.49
CA THR A 126 7.34 34.38 -15.51
C THR A 126 7.29 35.76 -16.15
N GLU A 127 7.98 36.73 -15.55
CA GLU A 127 8.25 38.04 -16.15
C GLU A 127 9.76 38.29 -16.13
N ASP A 128 10.34 38.44 -17.33
CA ASP A 128 11.77 38.73 -17.46
C ASP A 128 12.07 40.23 -17.31
N ALA A 129 13.37 40.58 -17.24
CA ALA A 129 13.82 41.96 -17.07
C ALA A 129 13.39 42.90 -18.22
N SER A 130 12.90 42.38 -19.36
CA SER A 130 12.34 43.19 -20.45
C SER A 130 10.85 43.45 -20.32
N GLY A 131 10.21 42.92 -19.27
CA GLY A 131 8.77 42.95 -19.05
C GLY A 131 8.01 41.89 -19.86
N LYS A 132 8.70 40.89 -20.43
CA LYS A 132 8.02 39.85 -21.20
C LYS A 132 7.43 38.79 -20.28
N LYS A 133 6.10 38.74 -20.28
CA LYS A 133 5.27 37.83 -19.49
C LYS A 133 5.03 36.52 -20.23
N ARG A 134 5.06 35.39 -19.52
CA ARG A 134 4.74 34.05 -20.04
C ARG A 134 4.06 33.23 -18.97
N SER A 135 3.00 32.52 -19.32
CA SER A 135 2.31 31.60 -18.42
C SER A 135 2.10 30.25 -19.07
N LYS A 136 2.23 29.18 -18.27
CA LYS A 136 1.99 27.79 -18.68
C LYS A 136 1.45 26.99 -17.51
N ALA A 137 0.79 25.88 -17.80
CA ALA A 137 0.63 24.81 -16.84
C ALA A 137 1.98 24.11 -16.60
N LEU A 138 2.24 23.73 -15.35
CA LEU A 138 3.39 22.91 -14.94
C LEU A 138 3.14 21.43 -15.27
N MET A 139 2.92 21.18 -16.56
CA MET A 139 2.63 19.88 -17.16
C MET A 139 3.31 19.77 -18.53
N GLY A 140 3.63 18.54 -18.92
CA GLY A 140 4.06 18.18 -20.26
C GLY A 140 2.91 18.14 -21.28
N PRO A 141 3.23 17.86 -22.55
CA PRO A 141 2.25 17.82 -23.63
C PRO A 141 1.13 16.81 -23.37
N VAL A 142 -0.02 17.07 -23.98
CA VAL A 142 -1.12 16.10 -24.03
C VAL A 142 -0.72 14.96 -24.98
N PRO A 143 -0.87 13.69 -24.59
CA PRO A 143 -0.57 12.56 -25.46
C PRO A 143 -1.55 12.50 -26.65
N PRO A 144 -1.11 12.10 -27.85
CA PRO A 144 -1.99 12.02 -29.03
C PRO A 144 -3.23 11.15 -28.83
N SER A 145 -3.16 10.12 -27.99
CA SER A 145 -4.31 9.26 -27.66
C SER A 145 -5.45 9.99 -26.94
N GLU A 146 -5.18 11.16 -26.34
CA GLU A 146 -6.18 11.99 -25.66
C GLU A 146 -6.63 13.20 -26.50
N TYR A 147 -6.22 13.32 -27.76
CA TYR A 147 -6.64 14.42 -28.66
C TYR A 147 -8.08 14.28 -29.14
N GLN A 148 -8.59 13.05 -29.17
CA GLN A 148 -9.89 12.74 -29.74
C GLN A 148 -10.94 12.48 -28.64
N GLY A 149 -12.11 13.08 -28.83
CA GLY A 149 -13.30 12.93 -28.03
C GLY A 149 -14.47 13.60 -28.73
N GLN A 150 -15.67 13.52 -28.15
CA GLN A 150 -16.90 14.04 -28.78
C GLN A 150 -16.83 15.55 -29.09
N GLN A 151 -16.08 16.31 -28.29
CA GLN A 151 -15.88 17.75 -28.46
C GLN A 151 -14.37 18.11 -28.51
N GLY A 152 -13.56 17.22 -29.09
CA GLY A 152 -12.10 17.34 -29.09
C GLY A 152 -11.47 16.64 -27.87
N SER A 153 -10.30 17.11 -27.44
CA SER A 153 -9.51 16.43 -26.41
C SER A 153 -10.29 16.21 -25.11
N VAL A 154 -10.09 15.04 -24.52
CA VAL A 154 -10.65 14.67 -23.19
C VAL A 154 -9.64 14.82 -22.07
N ALA A 155 -8.40 15.23 -22.39
CA ALA A 155 -7.33 15.37 -21.43
C ALA A 155 -7.70 16.42 -20.36
N PRO A 156 -7.41 16.16 -19.07
CA PRO A 156 -7.55 17.16 -18.04
C PRO A 156 -6.76 18.42 -18.41
N ASN A 157 -7.35 19.61 -18.21
CA ASN A 157 -6.67 20.88 -18.45
C ASN A 157 -6.08 21.05 -19.87
N ASN A 158 -6.76 20.51 -20.89
CA ASN A 158 -6.28 20.52 -22.28
C ASN A 158 -6.15 21.92 -22.92
N GLY A 159 -6.84 22.93 -22.38
CA GLY A 159 -6.81 24.30 -22.88
C GLY A 159 -5.57 25.11 -22.49
N TYR A 160 -4.84 24.71 -21.45
CA TYR A 160 -3.68 25.46 -20.99
C TYR A 160 -2.43 25.19 -21.85
N PRO A 161 -1.61 26.23 -22.15
CA PRO A 161 -0.26 26.05 -22.67
C PRO A 161 0.59 25.16 -21.74
N ARG A 162 1.37 24.25 -22.32
CA ARG A 162 2.19 23.26 -21.59
C ARG A 162 3.66 23.36 -21.97
N PHE A 163 4.53 22.77 -21.15
CA PHE A 163 5.94 22.57 -21.49
C PHE A 163 6.04 21.57 -22.64
N GLN A 164 6.99 21.78 -23.55
CA GLN A 164 7.15 20.95 -24.74
C GLN A 164 7.82 19.61 -24.47
N GLN A 165 8.72 19.56 -23.48
CA GLN A 165 9.47 18.36 -23.13
C GLN A 165 9.10 17.93 -21.71
N VAL A 166 8.95 16.61 -21.55
CA VAL A 166 8.62 16.00 -20.25
C VAL A 166 9.25 14.62 -20.12
N SER A 167 9.65 14.29 -18.91
CA SER A 167 10.00 12.94 -18.48
C SER A 167 9.53 12.72 -17.04
N PHE A 168 9.47 11.46 -16.61
CA PHE A 168 9.03 11.10 -15.27
C PHE A 168 10.04 10.16 -14.63
N ASP A 169 10.64 10.59 -13.53
CA ASP A 169 11.50 9.77 -12.68
C ASP A 169 10.73 9.26 -11.47
N ALA A 170 10.95 8.00 -11.12
CA ALA A 170 10.30 7.36 -10.00
C ALA A 170 11.23 6.48 -9.18
N ALA A 171 11.14 6.62 -7.87
CA ALA A 171 11.47 5.60 -6.88
C ALA A 171 10.39 5.70 -5.80
N TYR A 172 9.33 4.90 -5.93
CA TYR A 172 8.14 5.00 -5.07
C TYR A 172 8.53 5.07 -3.58
N PRO A 173 8.02 6.05 -2.80
CA PRO A 173 6.88 6.93 -3.08
C PRO A 173 7.23 8.29 -3.74
N PHE A 174 8.44 8.46 -4.26
CA PHE A 174 8.91 9.72 -4.84
C PHE A 174 8.71 9.75 -6.35
N ALA A 175 8.03 10.79 -6.84
CA ALA A 175 7.87 11.09 -8.26
C ALA A 175 8.45 12.45 -8.61
N VAL A 176 9.19 12.53 -9.72
CA VAL A 176 9.71 13.77 -10.27
C VAL A 176 9.31 13.87 -11.74
N VAL A 177 8.50 14.88 -12.06
CA VAL A 177 8.17 15.24 -13.44
C VAL A 177 9.15 16.32 -13.86
N ASN A 178 10.05 16.01 -14.80
CA ASN A 178 11.00 16.99 -15.33
C ASN A 178 10.36 17.70 -16.53
N LEU A 179 10.36 19.03 -16.53
CA LEU A 179 9.70 19.87 -17.54
C LEU A 179 10.71 20.83 -18.16
N ASP A 180 10.77 20.82 -19.49
CA ASP A 180 11.62 21.73 -20.26
C ASP A 180 10.90 22.34 -21.47
N ASP A 181 11.30 23.55 -21.82
CA ASP A 181 10.74 24.33 -22.91
C ASP A 181 11.71 25.44 -23.33
N GLU A 182 12.06 25.49 -24.62
CA GLU A 182 12.98 26.50 -25.17
C GLU A 182 12.39 27.92 -25.17
N HIS A 183 11.06 28.03 -25.10
CA HIS A 183 10.35 29.30 -25.07
C HIS A 183 10.04 29.79 -23.64
N MET A 184 10.42 29.03 -22.61
CA MET A 184 10.34 29.48 -21.22
C MET A 184 11.74 29.91 -20.73
N PRO A 185 11.84 30.99 -19.93
CA PRO A 185 13.11 31.39 -19.32
C PRO A 185 13.54 30.47 -18.17
N VAL A 186 12.79 29.39 -17.92
CA VAL A 186 12.99 28.46 -16.81
C VAL A 186 12.85 27.01 -17.27
N SER A 187 13.48 26.10 -16.53
CA SER A 187 13.09 24.68 -16.45
C SER A 187 12.42 24.42 -15.11
N ALA A 188 11.56 23.42 -15.04
CA ALA A 188 10.82 23.09 -13.82
C ALA A 188 10.89 21.60 -13.50
N LYS A 189 10.81 21.25 -12.21
CA LYS A 189 10.49 19.90 -11.77
C LYS A 189 9.30 19.92 -10.83
N ALA A 190 8.30 19.08 -11.08
CA ALA A 190 7.23 18.81 -10.14
C ALA A 190 7.57 17.56 -9.33
N LYS A 191 7.85 17.73 -8.06
CA LYS A 191 8.27 16.70 -7.10
C LYS A 191 7.10 16.38 -6.18
N MET A 192 6.58 15.16 -6.20
CA MET A 192 5.46 14.74 -5.36
C MET A 192 5.77 13.49 -4.51
N PHE A 193 5.36 13.52 -3.25
CA PHE A 193 5.45 12.35 -2.35
C PHE A 193 4.47 12.43 -1.17
N ASN A 194 4.30 11.29 -0.50
CA ASN A 194 3.74 11.17 0.85
C ASN A 194 4.73 10.37 1.71
N PRO A 195 4.94 10.69 3.01
CA PRO A 195 5.81 9.92 3.88
C PRO A 195 5.51 8.42 3.86
N TYR A 196 6.49 7.60 3.50
CA TYR A 196 6.45 6.14 3.51
C TYR A 196 7.62 5.63 4.34
N ILE A 197 7.33 5.19 5.55
CA ILE A 197 8.32 4.78 6.55
C ILE A 197 7.90 3.38 7.02
N PRO A 198 8.57 2.32 6.54
CA PRO A 198 8.27 0.97 7.01
C PRO A 198 8.35 0.89 8.52
N CYS A 199 7.49 0.05 9.10
CA CYS A 199 7.29 -0.17 10.53
C CYS A 199 6.59 0.99 11.27
N ASP A 200 6.31 2.12 10.59
CA ASP A 200 5.55 3.25 11.13
C ASP A 200 4.28 3.52 10.28
N PRO A 201 3.18 2.79 10.55
CA PRO A 201 1.93 2.97 9.81
C PRO A 201 1.22 4.30 10.12
N ASP A 202 1.60 5.02 11.18
CA ASP A 202 0.97 6.29 11.55
C ASP A 202 1.64 7.46 10.80
N ALA A 203 2.97 7.47 10.72
CA ALA A 203 3.69 8.38 9.84
C ALA A 203 3.41 8.07 8.36
N SER A 204 3.27 6.78 8.02
CA SER A 204 2.80 6.34 6.70
C SER A 204 1.28 6.46 6.53
N GLY A 205 0.54 7.01 7.49
CA GLY A 205 -0.92 7.14 7.46
C GLY A 205 -1.40 8.58 7.39
N ILE A 206 -0.54 9.53 7.02
CA ILE A 206 -0.88 10.97 7.01
C ILE A 206 -1.66 11.32 5.73
N PRO A 207 -2.84 11.95 5.81
CA PRO A 207 -3.67 12.30 4.65
C PRO A 207 -3.18 13.58 3.95
N VAL A 208 -2.02 13.48 3.28
CA VAL A 208 -1.36 14.61 2.61
C VAL A 208 -0.75 14.19 1.28
N ALA A 209 -0.78 15.09 0.29
CA ALA A 209 0.12 15.06 -0.86
C ALA A 209 1.06 16.27 -0.76
N VAL A 210 2.37 16.01 -0.65
CA VAL A 210 3.39 17.06 -0.63
C VAL A 210 3.84 17.28 -2.06
N MET A 211 3.73 18.51 -2.53
CA MET A 211 4.02 18.91 -3.91
C MET A 211 5.04 20.03 -3.88
N ARG A 212 6.18 19.83 -4.54
CA ARG A 212 7.25 20.82 -4.61
C ARG A 212 7.59 21.13 -6.05
N TYR A 213 7.73 22.41 -6.35
CA TYR A 213 8.08 22.90 -7.68
C TYR A 213 9.46 23.52 -7.63
N GLU A 214 10.46 22.77 -8.11
CA GLU A 214 11.84 23.24 -8.27
C GLU A 214 11.94 23.99 -9.60
N ILE A 215 12.21 25.29 -9.56
CA ILE A 215 12.30 26.16 -10.73
C ILE A 215 13.74 26.63 -10.87
N HIS A 216 14.32 26.43 -12.04
CA HIS A 216 15.66 26.90 -12.38
C HIS A 216 15.59 28.01 -13.43
N ASN A 217 16.16 29.17 -13.14
CA ASN A 217 16.28 30.28 -14.07
C ASN A 217 17.39 30.02 -15.08
N LYS A 218 17.05 29.86 -16.36
CA LYS A 218 18.02 29.63 -17.46
C LYS A 218 18.72 30.91 -17.93
N THR A 219 18.33 32.06 -17.40
CA THR A 219 18.80 33.37 -17.86
C THR A 219 19.90 33.93 -16.94
N ASN A 220 20.62 34.89 -17.49
CA ASN A 220 21.67 35.61 -16.77
C ASN A 220 21.16 36.88 -16.05
N ALA A 221 19.84 37.00 -15.85
CA ALA A 221 19.20 38.12 -15.17
C ALA A 221 18.16 37.62 -14.16
N PRO A 222 17.85 38.39 -13.11
CA PRO A 222 16.72 38.05 -12.24
C PRO A 222 15.40 38.11 -13.02
N ILE A 223 14.45 37.26 -12.62
CA ILE A 223 13.10 37.18 -13.18
C ILE A 223 12.07 37.08 -12.05
N HIS A 224 10.86 37.59 -12.29
CA HIS A 224 9.72 37.38 -11.38
C HIS A 224 9.03 36.07 -11.73
N ILE A 225 8.74 35.25 -10.73
CA ILE A 225 8.06 33.96 -10.88
C ILE A 225 6.84 33.94 -9.98
N SER A 226 5.73 33.38 -10.48
CA SER A 226 4.64 32.90 -9.62
C SER A 226 4.32 31.45 -9.91
N ILE A 227 4.05 30.69 -8.86
CA ILE A 227 3.51 29.32 -8.97
C ILE A 227 2.15 29.30 -8.31
N ALA A 228 1.14 28.77 -9.00
CA ALA A 228 -0.23 28.71 -8.53
C ALA A 228 -0.77 27.30 -8.56
N GLY A 229 -1.40 26.84 -7.47
CA GLY A 229 -2.22 25.63 -7.45
C GLY A 229 -3.70 25.99 -7.55
N SER A 230 -4.45 25.27 -8.37
CA SER A 230 -5.88 25.54 -8.66
C SER A 230 -6.68 24.25 -8.61
N LEU A 231 -7.86 24.27 -7.98
CA LEU A 231 -8.76 23.11 -7.88
C LEU A 231 -10.20 23.51 -7.53
N ASP A 232 -11.15 22.69 -8.00
CA ASP A 232 -12.54 22.72 -7.51
C ASP A 232 -12.58 22.38 -6.02
N ASN A 233 -13.50 23.00 -5.27
CA ASN A 233 -13.97 22.40 -4.03
C ASN A 233 -14.99 21.32 -4.37
N PHE A 234 -14.49 20.11 -4.60
CA PHE A 234 -15.26 18.95 -5.03
C PHE A 234 -15.81 18.09 -3.86
N ILE A 235 -15.84 18.61 -2.62
CA ILE A 235 -16.40 17.88 -1.47
C ILE A 235 -17.82 17.39 -1.79
N GLY A 236 -18.08 16.10 -1.61
CA GLY A 236 -19.35 15.46 -1.98
C GLY A 236 -19.36 14.77 -3.35
N MET A 237 -18.38 15.03 -4.22
CA MET A 237 -18.29 14.51 -5.58
C MET A 237 -17.11 13.54 -5.72
N ASP A 238 -17.35 12.25 -5.51
CA ASP A 238 -16.31 11.19 -5.44
C ASP A 238 -16.20 10.31 -6.69
N GLY A 239 -16.86 10.69 -7.79
CA GLY A 239 -16.91 9.88 -9.01
C GLY A 239 -17.94 8.75 -9.01
N SER A 240 -18.56 8.43 -7.86
CA SER A 240 -19.48 7.28 -7.75
C SER A 240 -20.94 7.60 -8.09
N LYS A 241 -21.36 8.87 -7.93
CA LYS A 241 -22.70 9.36 -8.26
C LYS A 241 -22.65 10.14 -9.56
N VAL A 242 -23.40 9.69 -10.56
CA VAL A 242 -23.40 10.32 -11.89
C VAL A 242 -24.81 10.43 -12.47
N GLU A 243 -24.99 11.37 -13.37
CA GLU A 243 -26.14 11.44 -14.27
C GLU A 243 -25.70 11.54 -15.73
N PHE A 244 -26.56 11.12 -16.65
CA PHE A 244 -26.33 11.33 -18.07
C PHE A 244 -26.89 12.68 -18.49
N ASN A 245 -26.03 13.49 -19.12
CA ASN A 245 -26.46 14.70 -19.79
C ASN A 245 -27.52 14.35 -20.85
N SER A 246 -28.66 15.03 -20.82
CA SER A 246 -29.79 14.74 -21.71
C SER A 246 -29.52 15.09 -23.18
N PHE A 247 -28.62 16.05 -23.43
CA PHE A 247 -28.25 16.53 -24.76
C PHE A 247 -27.22 15.62 -25.45
N ASP A 248 -26.11 15.34 -24.80
CA ASP A 248 -24.96 14.66 -25.43
C ASP A 248 -24.61 13.29 -24.82
N ARG A 249 -25.33 12.86 -23.78
CA ARG A 249 -25.13 11.60 -23.05
C ARG A 249 -23.77 11.48 -22.36
N THR A 250 -23.06 12.60 -22.18
CA THR A 250 -21.87 12.63 -21.32
C THR A 250 -22.25 12.36 -19.87
N ILE A 251 -21.28 11.88 -19.10
CA ILE A 251 -21.45 11.58 -17.67
C ILE A 251 -21.11 12.83 -16.88
N ASN A 252 -22.10 13.37 -16.16
CA ASN A 252 -21.89 14.43 -15.18
C ASN A 252 -21.69 13.78 -13.80
N VAL A 253 -20.60 14.11 -13.13
CA VAL A 253 -20.38 13.67 -11.75
C VAL A 253 -21.15 14.59 -10.81
N LEU A 254 -21.83 14.01 -9.83
CA LEU A 254 -22.73 14.70 -8.91
C LEU A 254 -22.21 14.63 -7.47
N GLY A 255 -22.74 15.52 -6.62
CA GLY A 255 -22.72 15.37 -5.17
C GLY A 255 -22.17 16.56 -4.40
N ALA A 256 -21.35 17.41 -5.03
CA ALA A 256 -20.99 18.71 -4.47
C ALA A 256 -22.24 19.57 -4.24
N LYS A 257 -22.30 20.26 -3.09
CA LYS A 257 -23.49 21.03 -2.72
C LYS A 257 -23.16 22.10 -1.70
N ARG A 258 -23.39 23.36 -2.07
CA ARG A 258 -23.10 24.55 -1.24
C ARG A 258 -21.73 24.48 -0.58
N ASN A 259 -20.72 24.11 -1.37
CA ASN A 259 -19.34 24.09 -0.90
C ASN A 259 -18.81 25.53 -0.75
N LYS A 260 -17.84 25.72 0.15
CA LYS A 260 -17.28 27.04 0.50
C LYS A 260 -15.77 26.97 0.65
N ASN A 261 -15.11 28.01 0.15
CA ASN A 261 -13.67 28.19 0.23
C ASN A 261 -13.36 29.39 1.11
N PHE A 262 -12.31 29.27 1.91
CA PHE A 262 -11.86 30.32 2.82
C PHE A 262 -10.35 30.46 2.68
N PHE A 263 -9.87 31.68 2.43
CA PHE A 263 -8.46 31.95 2.65
C PHE A 263 -8.18 32.00 4.15
N ARG A 264 -7.13 31.29 4.57
CA ARG A 264 -6.66 31.25 5.95
C ARG A 264 -5.15 31.49 5.97
N GLN A 265 -4.71 32.09 7.06
CA GLN A 265 -3.31 32.36 7.32
C GLN A 265 -3.00 32.06 8.79
N ASP A 266 -1.92 31.33 8.99
CA ASP A 266 -1.36 30.98 10.29
C ASP A 266 0.15 31.34 10.30
N GLN A 267 0.85 31.07 11.40
CA GLN A 267 2.29 31.29 11.54
C GLN A 267 3.13 30.32 10.70
N LEU A 268 2.58 29.14 10.37
CA LEU A 268 3.30 28.08 9.65
C LEU A 268 2.90 27.95 8.18
N VAL A 269 1.64 28.29 7.86
CA VAL A 269 1.08 28.09 6.52
C VAL A 269 0.07 29.18 6.16
N SER A 270 -0.06 29.43 4.86
CA SER A 270 -1.16 30.20 4.26
C SER A 270 -1.83 29.34 3.19
N GLY A 271 -3.13 29.53 2.96
CA GLY A 271 -3.81 28.75 1.92
C GLY A 271 -5.32 28.82 1.94
N ILE A 272 -5.92 27.89 1.20
CA ILE A 272 -7.36 27.79 1.01
C ILE A 272 -7.87 26.58 1.77
N TYR A 273 -8.83 26.81 2.65
CA TYR A 273 -9.55 25.81 3.39
C TYR A 273 -10.95 25.62 2.80
N MET A 274 -11.32 24.36 2.56
CA MET A 274 -12.50 23.98 1.79
C MET A 274 -13.45 23.16 2.67
N THR A 275 -14.73 23.55 2.70
CA THR A 275 -15.79 22.88 3.45
C THR A 275 -17.07 22.74 2.63
N SER A 276 -18.07 22.06 3.18
CA SER A 276 -19.42 21.96 2.62
C SER A 276 -20.51 22.21 3.66
N ASP A 277 -21.49 23.05 3.32
CA ASP A 277 -22.72 23.28 4.08
C ASP A 277 -23.94 22.52 3.50
N GLY A 278 -23.77 21.78 2.41
CA GLY A 278 -24.86 21.11 1.69
C GLY A 278 -24.77 19.59 1.61
N VAL A 279 -23.55 19.02 1.60
CA VAL A 279 -23.32 17.57 1.68
C VAL A 279 -23.77 17.06 3.06
N ASP A 280 -24.50 15.93 3.07
CA ASP A 280 -24.95 15.28 4.31
C ASP A 280 -23.75 14.94 5.20
N ARG A 281 -23.79 15.33 6.48
CA ARG A 281 -22.74 15.07 7.47
C ARG A 281 -22.45 13.59 7.71
N ASN A 282 -23.34 12.69 7.27
CA ASN A 282 -23.14 11.25 7.31
C ASN A 282 -22.66 10.66 5.98
N ASP A 283 -22.58 11.43 4.89
CA ASP A 283 -22.08 10.95 3.60
C ASP A 283 -20.58 10.62 3.71
N ALA A 284 -20.13 9.60 2.96
CA ALA A 284 -18.73 9.18 2.91
C ALA A 284 -17.82 10.29 2.33
N ALA A 285 -18.38 11.14 1.47
CA ALA A 285 -17.71 12.27 0.84
C ALA A 285 -17.86 13.58 1.64
N TRP A 286 -18.41 13.55 2.86
CA TRP A 286 -18.40 14.71 3.75
C TRP A 286 -17.09 14.80 4.52
N GLY A 287 -16.48 15.97 4.52
CA GLY A 287 -15.17 16.21 5.11
C GLY A 287 -14.64 17.60 4.79
N THR A 288 -13.32 17.72 4.74
CA THR A 288 -12.60 18.98 4.50
C THR A 288 -11.38 18.73 3.62
N ILE A 289 -11.01 19.74 2.82
CA ILE A 289 -9.80 19.76 1.98
C ILE A 289 -9.05 21.06 2.29
N ALA A 290 -7.73 21.07 2.18
CA ALA A 290 -6.96 22.32 2.18
C ALA A 290 -5.82 22.26 1.17
N LEU A 291 -5.64 23.34 0.41
CA LEU A 291 -4.44 23.61 -0.38
C LEU A 291 -3.65 24.69 0.35
N THR A 292 -2.45 24.37 0.83
CA THR A 292 -1.64 25.25 1.67
C THR A 292 -0.21 25.36 1.15
N THR A 293 0.48 26.43 1.51
CA THR A 293 1.92 26.61 1.30
C THR A 293 2.58 27.04 2.61
N SER A 294 3.82 26.60 2.82
CA SER A 294 4.69 27.04 3.91
C SER A 294 5.66 28.16 3.50
N ASP A 295 5.71 28.52 2.22
CA ASP A 295 6.64 29.54 1.68
C ASP A 295 6.10 30.96 1.88
N ILE A 296 5.89 31.31 3.15
CA ILE A 296 5.30 32.59 3.59
C ILE A 296 6.38 33.60 4.03
N HIS A 297 7.60 33.44 3.52
CA HIS A 297 8.75 34.21 3.93
C HIS A 297 8.72 35.66 3.41
N LYS A 298 9.51 36.54 4.03
CA LYS A 298 9.66 37.92 3.57
C LYS A 298 10.20 37.95 2.12
N GLY A 299 9.54 38.70 1.25
CA GLY A 299 9.87 38.78 -0.19
C GLY A 299 9.00 37.87 -1.07
N TYR A 300 8.14 37.05 -0.47
CA TYR A 300 7.15 36.24 -1.16
C TYR A 300 5.80 36.94 -1.05
N THR A 301 5.01 36.90 -2.13
CA THR A 301 3.64 37.43 -2.14
C THR A 301 2.67 36.27 -2.31
N ILE A 302 1.80 36.10 -1.33
CA ILE A 302 0.72 35.10 -1.35
C ILE A 302 -0.54 35.78 -1.84
N SER A 303 -1.15 35.24 -2.89
CA SER A 303 -2.42 35.73 -3.42
C SER A 303 -3.36 34.56 -3.72
N HIS A 304 -4.66 34.82 -3.78
CA HIS A 304 -5.65 33.74 -3.89
C HIS A 304 -6.94 34.16 -4.60
N ARG A 305 -7.69 33.15 -5.02
CA ARG A 305 -9.11 33.19 -5.36
C ARG A 305 -9.86 32.18 -4.50
N THR A 306 -10.94 32.62 -3.87
CA THR A 306 -11.89 31.73 -3.18
C THR A 306 -12.97 31.21 -4.13
N GLU A 307 -13.26 31.94 -5.20
CA GLU A 307 -14.15 31.56 -6.29
C GLU A 307 -13.74 32.23 -7.61
N LEU A 308 -14.19 31.66 -8.72
CA LEU A 308 -14.04 32.18 -10.08
C LEU A 308 -15.40 32.59 -10.66
N ASP A 309 -15.40 33.34 -11.77
CA ASP A 309 -16.62 33.84 -12.41
C ASP A 309 -17.60 32.68 -12.68
N PRO A 310 -18.76 32.65 -11.99
CA PRO A 310 -19.68 31.53 -12.02
C PRO A 310 -20.50 31.47 -13.31
N LYS A 311 -20.37 32.45 -14.23
CA LYS A 311 -21.11 32.44 -15.49
C LYS A 311 -20.82 31.19 -16.33
N SER A 312 -21.66 31.01 -17.34
CA SER A 312 -21.55 29.90 -18.30
C SER A 312 -20.44 30.13 -19.32
N TRP A 313 -20.24 29.14 -20.22
CA TRP A 313 -19.26 29.20 -21.33
C TRP A 313 -17.79 29.28 -20.90
N ASN A 314 -17.43 28.61 -19.80
CA ASN A 314 -16.07 28.56 -19.24
C ASN A 314 -15.51 29.96 -18.87
N SER A 315 -16.37 30.87 -18.38
CA SER A 315 -15.91 32.15 -17.85
C SER A 315 -14.93 31.99 -16.69
N ASP A 316 -15.07 30.93 -15.91
CA ASP A 316 -14.15 30.57 -14.82
C ASP A 316 -12.72 30.34 -15.32
N VAL A 317 -12.53 29.54 -16.36
CA VAL A 317 -11.20 29.29 -16.95
C VAL A 317 -10.57 30.57 -17.49
N ASN A 318 -11.35 31.42 -18.18
CA ASN A 318 -10.85 32.70 -18.68
C ASN A 318 -10.50 33.66 -17.55
N ASP A 319 -11.36 33.79 -16.55
CA ASP A 319 -11.15 34.64 -15.37
C ASP A 319 -9.89 34.23 -14.59
N LEU A 320 -9.69 32.92 -14.34
CA LEU A 320 -8.46 32.41 -13.73
C LEU A 320 -7.21 32.75 -14.57
N TRP A 321 -7.28 32.49 -15.88
CA TRP A 321 -6.14 32.65 -16.78
C TRP A 321 -5.76 34.11 -16.98
N ASP A 322 -6.73 34.98 -17.23
CA ASP A 322 -6.51 36.40 -17.49
C ASP A 322 -5.96 37.12 -16.24
N ASP A 323 -6.49 36.82 -15.04
CA ASP A 323 -5.97 37.35 -13.77
C ASP A 323 -4.51 36.89 -13.55
N PHE A 324 -4.28 35.57 -13.57
CA PHE A 324 -2.94 35.02 -13.30
C PHE A 324 -1.89 35.37 -14.35
N SER A 325 -2.27 35.43 -15.63
CA SER A 325 -1.31 35.67 -16.72
C SER A 325 -0.95 37.15 -16.90
N ASP A 326 -1.69 38.07 -16.28
CA ASP A 326 -1.32 39.48 -16.28
C ASP A 326 -0.08 39.72 -15.40
N ASP A 327 -0.11 39.39 -14.11
CA ASP A 327 1.00 39.73 -13.21
C ASP A 327 1.42 38.59 -12.27
N GLY A 328 0.84 37.39 -12.42
CA GLY A 328 1.11 36.26 -11.55
C GLY A 328 0.54 36.43 -10.13
N ILE A 329 -0.38 37.37 -9.91
CA ILE A 329 -1.07 37.61 -8.64
C ILE A 329 -2.57 37.39 -8.88
N PHE A 330 -3.25 36.83 -7.89
CA PHE A 330 -4.71 36.70 -7.94
C PHE A 330 -5.40 37.82 -7.16
N GLN A 331 -6.48 38.35 -7.73
CA GLN A 331 -7.38 39.27 -7.06
C GLN A 331 -8.65 38.56 -6.59
N ASP A 332 -8.78 38.34 -5.28
CA ASP A 332 -9.97 37.69 -4.74
C ASP A 332 -11.24 38.50 -5.02
N THR A 333 -12.21 37.86 -5.66
CA THR A 333 -13.45 38.47 -6.12
C THR A 333 -14.62 37.63 -5.64
N VAL A 334 -15.60 38.29 -5.00
CA VAL A 334 -16.83 37.62 -4.55
C VAL A 334 -17.94 37.86 -5.56
N PHE A 335 -18.54 36.78 -6.06
CA PHE A 335 -19.63 36.83 -7.03
C PHE A 335 -21.00 36.65 -6.35
N SER A 336 -22.05 37.25 -6.92
CA SER A 336 -23.41 37.13 -6.40
C SER A 336 -24.03 35.76 -6.70
N GLU A 337 -23.79 35.22 -7.90
CA GLU A 337 -24.13 33.85 -8.27
C GLU A 337 -23.14 32.87 -7.65
N LYS A 338 -23.62 31.70 -7.23
CA LYS A 338 -22.81 30.69 -6.53
C LYS A 338 -22.89 29.34 -7.26
N LYS A 339 -21.73 28.71 -7.46
CA LYS A 339 -21.61 27.32 -7.90
C LYS A 339 -21.58 26.38 -6.69
N ASP A 340 -22.12 25.16 -6.84
CA ASP A 340 -22.09 24.16 -5.77
C ASP A 340 -20.67 23.64 -5.48
N ALA A 341 -19.78 23.68 -6.47
CA ALA A 341 -18.34 23.39 -6.37
C ALA A 341 -17.53 24.63 -6.81
N PRO A 342 -17.33 25.64 -5.94
CA PRO A 342 -16.55 26.82 -6.31
C PRO A 342 -15.08 26.46 -6.51
N HIS A 343 -14.50 26.97 -7.59
CA HIS A 343 -13.09 26.76 -7.94
C HIS A 343 -12.19 27.76 -7.21
N ALA A 344 -11.07 27.30 -6.66
CA ALA A 344 -10.17 28.12 -5.87
C ALA A 344 -8.74 28.03 -6.40
N ALA A 345 -7.95 29.08 -6.19
CA ALA A 345 -6.55 29.14 -6.64
C ALA A 345 -5.66 29.86 -5.62
N LEU A 346 -4.47 29.32 -5.36
CA LEU A 346 -3.48 29.85 -4.42
C LEU A 346 -2.15 30.05 -5.15
N ALA A 347 -1.62 31.27 -5.14
CA ALA A 347 -0.34 31.60 -5.78
C ALA A 347 0.72 32.09 -4.80
N VAL A 348 1.97 31.76 -5.11
CA VAL A 348 3.18 32.22 -4.45
C VAL A 348 4.06 32.91 -5.48
N LYS A 349 4.22 34.24 -5.36
CA LYS A 349 5.09 35.07 -6.21
C LYS A 349 6.39 35.40 -5.50
N PHE A 350 7.51 35.31 -6.21
CA PHE A 350 8.85 35.57 -5.68
C PHE A 350 9.83 35.96 -6.81
N ASP A 351 10.98 36.52 -6.41
CA ASP A 351 12.08 36.82 -7.31
C ASP A 351 13.07 35.66 -7.38
N LEU A 352 13.52 35.33 -8.59
CA LEU A 352 14.52 34.30 -8.84
C LEU A 352 15.73 34.93 -9.57
N GLY A 353 16.89 34.90 -8.93
CA GLY A 353 18.15 35.43 -9.44
C GLY A 353 18.64 34.69 -10.69
N ALA A 354 19.62 35.28 -11.36
CA ALA A 354 20.27 34.69 -12.54
C ALA A 354 20.85 33.30 -12.22
N ASN A 355 20.54 32.29 -13.03
CA ASN A 355 20.97 30.90 -12.83
C ASN A 355 20.59 30.29 -11.47
N GLU A 356 19.70 30.94 -10.70
CA GLU A 356 19.26 30.47 -9.40
C GLU A 356 18.22 29.36 -9.56
N THR A 357 18.22 28.43 -8.61
CA THR A 357 17.17 27.42 -8.45
C THR A 357 16.50 27.61 -7.10
N LYS A 358 15.16 27.66 -7.08
CA LYS A 358 14.35 27.66 -5.85
C LYS A 358 13.26 26.62 -5.93
N GLU A 359 12.86 26.11 -4.76
CA GLU A 359 11.76 25.17 -4.61
C GLU A 359 10.60 25.84 -3.88
N ILE A 360 9.37 25.68 -4.38
CA ILE A 360 8.15 26.15 -3.71
C ILE A 360 7.29 24.95 -3.34
N GLN A 361 6.85 24.90 -2.08
CA GLN A 361 6.12 23.81 -1.49
C GLN A 361 4.64 24.12 -1.31
N PHE A 362 3.81 23.19 -1.76
CA PHE A 362 2.39 23.12 -1.51
C PHE A 362 2.03 21.79 -0.86
N LEU A 363 1.03 21.81 0.03
CA LEU A 363 0.42 20.63 0.61
C LEU A 363 -1.06 20.62 0.23
N LEU A 364 -1.51 19.51 -0.35
CA LEU A 364 -2.93 19.17 -0.44
C LEU A 364 -3.22 18.21 0.71
N THR A 365 -4.09 18.60 1.63
CA THR A 365 -4.46 17.79 2.80
C THR A 365 -5.96 17.55 2.82
N TRP A 366 -6.39 16.46 3.45
CA TRP A 366 -7.79 16.09 3.52
C TRP A 366 -8.17 15.38 4.81
N VAL A 367 -9.44 15.51 5.21
CA VAL A 367 -10.04 14.70 6.27
C VAL A 367 -11.48 14.35 5.90
N PHE A 368 -11.76 13.06 5.69
CA PHE A 368 -13.10 12.53 5.37
C PHE A 368 -13.48 11.44 6.37
N PRO A 369 -14.10 11.77 7.52
CA PRO A 369 -14.21 10.85 8.65
C PRO A 369 -15.18 9.69 8.45
N ASN A 370 -16.08 9.74 7.47
CA ASN A 370 -17.28 8.89 7.40
C ASN A 370 -17.15 7.65 6.50
N ARG A 371 -16.03 6.94 6.58
CA ARG A 371 -15.89 5.68 5.85
C ARG A 371 -17.04 4.73 6.18
N LYS A 372 -17.62 4.13 5.13
CA LYS A 372 -18.72 3.16 5.23
C LYS A 372 -18.19 1.72 5.25
N ASP A 373 -19.04 0.80 5.69
CA ASP A 373 -18.86 -0.64 5.51
C ASP A 373 -18.88 -1.03 4.02
N TRP A 374 -18.64 -2.31 3.75
CA TRP A 374 -18.54 -2.86 2.40
C TRP A 374 -19.75 -2.59 1.49
N GLY A 375 -20.94 -2.36 2.07
CA GLY A 375 -22.18 -2.15 1.34
C GLY A 375 -22.68 -0.70 1.34
N ASP A 376 -21.87 0.26 1.78
CA ASP A 376 -22.22 1.68 1.93
C ASP A 376 -23.40 1.96 2.89
N ARG A 377 -23.61 1.11 3.90
CA ARG A 377 -24.78 1.16 4.81
C ARG A 377 -24.46 1.80 6.15
N LYS A 378 -23.33 1.45 6.76
CA LYS A 378 -22.98 1.86 8.14
C LYS A 378 -21.64 2.58 8.17
N ILE A 379 -21.52 3.62 9.00
CA ILE A 379 -20.25 4.33 9.20
C ILE A 379 -19.36 3.50 10.14
N VAL A 380 -18.18 3.11 9.66
CA VAL A 380 -17.09 2.50 10.45
C VAL A 380 -15.96 3.50 10.75
N GLY A 381 -15.93 4.60 10.01
CA GLY A 381 -15.01 5.72 10.19
C GLY A 381 -13.57 5.44 9.76
N ASN A 382 -12.74 6.48 9.72
CA ASN A 382 -11.30 6.37 9.40
C ASN A 382 -10.42 6.54 10.64
N TYR A 383 -9.30 5.82 10.69
CA TYR A 383 -8.35 5.94 11.79
C TYR A 383 -7.73 7.34 11.92
N TYR A 384 -7.30 7.94 10.81
CA TYR A 384 -6.58 9.22 10.81
C TYR A 384 -7.43 10.38 11.36
N SER A 385 -8.77 10.27 11.35
CA SER A 385 -9.66 11.32 11.90
C SER A 385 -9.65 11.38 13.43
N GLN A 386 -8.99 10.44 14.11
CA GLN A 386 -8.69 10.54 15.54
C GLN A 386 -7.54 11.50 15.82
N SER A 387 -6.59 11.61 14.89
CA SER A 387 -5.39 12.44 15.04
C SER A 387 -5.55 13.81 14.43
N TYR A 388 -6.45 13.95 13.44
CA TYR A 388 -6.66 15.20 12.69
C TYR A 388 -8.13 15.60 12.69
N SER A 389 -8.41 16.82 13.17
CA SER A 389 -9.79 17.33 13.23
C SER A 389 -10.33 17.75 11.86
N ASP A 390 -9.46 18.30 11.02
CA ASP A 390 -9.76 18.75 9.66
C ASP A 390 -8.47 18.83 8.81
N ALA A 391 -8.62 19.13 7.53
CA ALA A 391 -7.50 19.25 6.60
C ALA A 391 -6.47 20.34 6.97
N TRP A 392 -6.89 21.42 7.63
CA TRP A 392 -5.98 22.47 8.06
C TRP A 392 -5.09 21.98 9.21
N ASP A 393 -5.67 21.24 10.16
CA ASP A 393 -4.95 20.61 11.27
C ASP A 393 -3.91 19.58 10.78
N VAL A 394 -4.20 18.84 9.70
CA VAL A 394 -3.20 17.98 9.04
C VAL A 394 -1.97 18.79 8.61
N ALA A 395 -2.17 19.94 7.95
CA ALA A 395 -1.08 20.78 7.48
C ALA A 395 -0.25 21.32 8.66
N LEU A 396 -0.91 21.88 9.67
CA LEU A 396 -0.26 22.44 10.87
C LEU A 396 0.56 21.40 11.64
N LYS A 397 0.08 20.16 11.74
CA LYS A 397 0.80 19.07 12.42
C LYS A 397 1.89 18.42 11.57
N THR A 398 1.80 18.53 10.24
CA THR A 398 2.76 17.88 9.34
C THR A 398 3.96 18.75 9.04
N ILE A 399 3.76 20.05 8.77
CA ILE A 399 4.84 20.97 8.37
C ILE A 399 6.04 20.96 9.33
N PRO A 400 5.88 21.08 10.67
CA PRO A 400 7.01 21.12 11.59
C PRO A 400 7.92 19.90 11.58
N ARG A 401 7.38 18.75 11.14
CA ARG A 401 8.10 17.46 11.11
C ARG A 401 8.33 16.93 9.70
N LEU A 402 7.93 17.68 8.66
CA LEU A 402 7.97 17.22 7.27
C LEU A 402 9.38 16.85 6.82
N HIS A 403 10.39 17.63 7.19
CA HIS A 403 11.79 17.32 6.90
C HIS A 403 12.22 15.97 7.50
N GLN A 404 11.80 15.66 8.73
CA GLN A 404 12.13 14.39 9.39
C GLN A 404 11.42 13.22 8.73
N LEU A 405 10.14 13.40 8.39
CA LEU A 405 9.32 12.41 7.68
C LEU A 405 9.93 12.07 6.32
N GLU A 406 10.31 13.10 5.55
CA GLU A 406 10.97 12.93 4.25
C GLU A 406 12.33 12.26 4.38
N ALA A 407 13.17 12.72 5.31
CA ALA A 407 14.49 12.14 5.54
C ALA A 407 14.41 10.64 5.86
N LYS A 408 13.41 10.23 6.65
CA LYS A 408 13.18 8.81 6.95
C LYS A 408 12.66 8.00 5.77
N SER A 409 11.78 8.57 4.94
CA SER A 409 11.38 7.93 3.69
C SER A 409 12.54 7.79 2.71
N LEU A 410 13.39 8.81 2.61
CA LEU A 410 14.59 8.77 1.78
C LEU A 410 15.61 7.76 2.28
N ASP A 411 15.81 7.64 3.59
CA ASP A 411 16.70 6.64 4.19
C ASP A 411 16.27 5.22 3.76
N PHE A 412 14.99 4.90 3.89
CA PHE A 412 14.43 3.63 3.41
C PHE A 412 14.68 3.41 1.90
N VAL A 413 14.26 4.35 1.06
CA VAL A 413 14.35 4.17 -0.40
C VAL A 413 15.81 4.12 -0.86
N ASN A 414 16.70 4.98 -0.34
CA ASN A 414 18.12 4.94 -0.68
C ASN A 414 18.76 3.61 -0.28
N LEU A 415 18.48 3.12 0.93
CA LEU A 415 19.02 1.85 1.40
C LEU A 415 18.54 0.68 0.52
N PHE A 416 17.26 0.69 0.17
CA PHE A 416 16.66 -0.29 -0.72
C PHE A 416 17.31 -0.28 -2.11
N LEU A 417 17.51 0.90 -2.70
CA LEU A 417 18.10 1.03 -4.04
C LEU A 417 19.59 0.70 -4.10
N GLN A 418 20.32 0.99 -3.01
CA GLN A 418 21.72 0.61 -2.82
C GLN A 418 21.92 -0.89 -2.57
N SER A 419 20.84 -1.68 -2.47
CA SER A 419 20.93 -3.12 -2.36
C SER A 419 21.26 -3.78 -3.71
N ASP A 420 22.01 -4.88 -3.65
CA ASP A 420 22.47 -5.67 -4.80
C ASP A 420 21.39 -6.61 -5.37
N TYR A 421 20.12 -6.31 -5.07
CA TYR A 421 18.98 -6.92 -5.75
C TYR A 421 18.97 -6.52 -7.24
N PRO A 422 18.64 -7.45 -8.15
CA PRO A 422 18.35 -7.14 -9.55
C PRO A 422 17.32 -6.00 -9.67
N ALA A 423 17.51 -5.12 -10.65
CA ALA A 423 16.66 -3.95 -10.84
C ALA A 423 15.17 -4.30 -10.97
N ILE A 424 14.85 -5.44 -11.59
CA ILE A 424 13.47 -5.92 -11.76
C ILE A 424 12.81 -6.34 -10.45
N ILE A 425 13.59 -6.92 -9.51
CA ILE A 425 13.11 -7.26 -8.17
C ILE A 425 12.83 -5.97 -7.39
N LYS A 426 13.75 -5.00 -7.47
CA LYS A 426 13.57 -3.68 -6.83
C LYS A 426 12.34 -2.97 -7.36
N GLU A 427 12.14 -2.96 -8.68
CA GLU A 427 10.99 -2.32 -9.31
C GLU A 427 9.67 -2.97 -8.89
N ALA A 428 9.53 -4.29 -9.06
CA ALA A 428 8.31 -5.00 -8.74
C ALA A 428 7.91 -4.82 -7.27
N ALA A 429 8.85 -5.06 -6.35
CA ALA A 429 8.57 -4.97 -4.91
C ALA A 429 8.22 -3.55 -4.46
N LEU A 430 9.01 -2.55 -4.89
CA LEU A 430 8.78 -1.16 -4.49
C LEU A 430 7.52 -0.57 -5.13
N PHE A 431 7.22 -0.88 -6.40
CA PHE A 431 6.09 -0.27 -7.09
C PHE A 431 4.76 -0.91 -6.70
N ASN A 432 4.72 -2.22 -6.47
CA ASN A 432 3.49 -2.89 -6.00
C ASN A 432 3.16 -2.60 -4.53
N SER A 433 4.12 -2.09 -3.74
CA SER A 433 3.85 -1.54 -2.41
C SER A 433 2.89 -0.34 -2.43
N SER A 434 2.68 0.27 -3.60
CA SER A 434 1.72 1.36 -3.79
C SER A 434 0.27 0.93 -3.55
N THR A 435 -0.05 -0.37 -3.67
CA THR A 435 -1.38 -0.91 -3.36
C THR A 435 -1.80 -0.65 -1.91
N LEU A 436 -0.86 -0.56 -0.96
CA LEU A 436 -1.14 -0.16 0.43
C LEU A 436 -1.65 1.30 0.54
N ARG A 437 -1.57 2.08 -0.53
CA ARG A 437 -1.82 3.52 -0.58
C ARG A 437 -2.94 3.85 -1.58
N SER A 438 -3.50 2.84 -2.23
CA SER A 438 -4.73 2.94 -3.00
C SER A 438 -5.96 2.73 -2.11
N GLN A 439 -7.15 2.87 -2.70
CA GLN A 439 -8.41 2.54 -2.04
C GLN A 439 -8.66 1.05 -1.84
N THR A 440 -7.75 0.18 -2.27
CA THR A 440 -7.76 -1.24 -1.91
C THR A 440 -7.68 -1.41 -0.40
N THR A 441 -6.99 -0.52 0.34
CA THR A 441 -6.80 -0.69 1.79
C THR A 441 -7.31 0.50 2.59
N PHE A 442 -7.72 0.25 3.83
CA PHE A 442 -8.10 1.28 4.79
C PHE A 442 -7.95 0.86 6.25
N ARG A 443 -7.93 1.84 7.15
CA ARG A 443 -8.01 1.61 8.60
C ARG A 443 -9.32 2.17 9.14
N THR A 444 -10.11 1.35 9.83
CA THR A 444 -11.34 1.85 10.49
C THR A 444 -10.98 2.77 11.65
N LYS A 445 -11.98 3.48 12.20
CA LYS A 445 -11.77 4.38 13.34
C LYS A 445 -11.02 3.70 14.50
N ASP A 446 -11.28 2.42 14.76
CA ASP A 446 -10.64 1.68 15.86
C ASP A 446 -9.19 1.22 15.52
N GLY A 447 -8.68 1.55 14.35
CA GLY A 447 -7.31 1.26 13.91
C GLY A 447 -7.11 -0.11 13.25
N ASN A 448 -8.17 -0.91 13.15
CA ASN A 448 -8.17 -2.19 12.45
C ASN A 448 -7.93 -2.00 10.95
N PHE A 449 -7.07 -2.84 10.37
CA PHE A 449 -6.66 -2.77 8.98
C PHE A 449 -7.51 -3.70 8.11
N PHE A 450 -8.09 -3.11 7.06
CA PHE A 450 -8.96 -3.79 6.13
C PHE A 450 -8.53 -3.51 4.70
N GLY A 451 -8.95 -4.38 3.79
CA GLY A 451 -8.89 -4.13 2.38
C GLY A 451 -9.92 -4.89 1.59
N TRP A 452 -10.10 -4.44 0.36
CA TRP A 452 -10.71 -5.19 -0.73
C TRP A 452 -9.68 -6.15 -1.32
N GLU A 453 -10.07 -6.97 -2.27
CA GLU A 453 -9.08 -7.68 -3.11
C GLU A 453 -8.42 -6.72 -4.10
N GLY A 454 -9.20 -5.81 -4.65
CA GLY A 454 -8.77 -4.69 -5.48
C GLY A 454 -9.91 -3.68 -5.60
N VAL A 455 -9.86 -2.79 -6.59
CA VAL A 455 -10.91 -1.79 -6.79
C VAL A 455 -11.34 -1.69 -8.25
N PHE A 456 -12.65 -1.65 -8.49
CA PHE A 456 -13.18 -1.14 -9.76
C PHE A 456 -13.08 0.38 -9.76
N ASN A 457 -13.48 1.01 -10.87
CA ASN A 457 -13.24 2.45 -11.06
C ASN A 457 -13.90 3.33 -9.98
N SER A 458 -15.06 2.92 -9.44
CA SER A 458 -15.83 3.70 -8.48
C SER A 458 -16.33 2.91 -7.25
N THR A 459 -15.91 1.66 -7.11
CA THR A 459 -16.30 0.79 -6.00
C THR A 459 -15.26 -0.28 -5.72
N GLY A 460 -15.20 -0.77 -4.50
CA GLY A 460 -14.32 -1.88 -4.15
C GLY A 460 -14.67 -3.17 -4.90
N SER A 461 -13.66 -3.95 -5.24
CA SER A 461 -13.82 -5.27 -5.85
C SER A 461 -13.61 -6.34 -4.78
N CYS A 462 -14.64 -7.15 -4.54
CA CYS A 462 -14.66 -8.26 -3.59
C CYS A 462 -14.29 -7.83 -2.14
N TYR A 463 -15.26 -7.83 -1.23
CA TYR A 463 -15.09 -7.23 0.09
C TYR A 463 -14.28 -8.08 1.08
N GLY A 464 -13.67 -7.40 2.05
CA GLY A 464 -12.92 -8.02 3.13
C GLY A 464 -11.51 -8.44 2.70
N ASN A 465 -10.65 -8.60 3.70
CA ASN A 465 -9.30 -9.16 3.57
C ASN A 465 -9.45 -10.64 3.21
N CYS A 466 -9.89 -10.89 1.98
CA CYS A 466 -10.33 -12.18 1.53
C CYS A 466 -9.20 -13.18 1.75
N THR A 467 -9.40 -14.15 2.64
CA THR A 467 -8.26 -14.89 3.20
C THR A 467 -7.47 -15.59 2.10
N HIS A 468 -8.15 -16.14 1.08
CA HIS A 468 -7.48 -16.78 -0.04
C HIS A 468 -6.66 -15.80 -0.91
N VAL A 469 -7.02 -14.52 -1.08
CA VAL A 469 -6.24 -13.56 -1.89
C VAL A 469 -5.12 -12.94 -1.05
N TRP A 470 -5.43 -12.58 0.19
CA TRP A 470 -4.49 -11.96 1.12
C TRP A 470 -3.49 -12.96 1.74
N ASN A 471 -3.56 -14.24 1.36
CA ASN A 471 -2.52 -15.23 1.68
C ASN A 471 -1.26 -15.07 0.81
N TYR A 472 -1.40 -14.51 -0.39
CA TYR A 472 -0.30 -14.40 -1.35
C TYR A 472 0.66 -13.25 -0.98
N GLU A 473 0.11 -12.11 -0.56
CA GLU A 473 0.87 -10.88 -0.33
C GLU A 473 1.85 -10.98 0.83
N GLN A 474 3.04 -10.40 0.67
CA GLN A 474 4.07 -10.36 1.70
C GLN A 474 4.49 -8.93 2.09
N ALA A 475 4.12 -7.91 1.30
CA ALA A 475 4.51 -6.54 1.59
C ALA A 475 4.03 -6.08 2.97
N THR A 476 2.78 -6.38 3.36
CA THR A 476 2.20 -5.89 4.62
C THR A 476 2.95 -6.44 5.83
N ALA A 477 3.28 -7.73 5.85
CA ALA A 477 3.96 -8.36 6.98
C ALA A 477 5.41 -7.90 7.13
N PHE A 478 6.13 -7.76 6.01
CA PHE A 478 7.54 -7.36 6.04
C PHE A 478 7.74 -5.85 6.17
N LEU A 479 6.76 -5.02 5.82
CA LEU A 479 6.84 -3.56 5.94
C LEU A 479 6.06 -3.00 7.13
N PHE A 480 4.93 -3.60 7.53
CA PHE A 480 4.02 -3.05 8.55
C PHE A 480 3.45 -4.17 9.44
N GLY A 481 4.31 -4.82 10.23
CA GLY A 481 3.97 -5.97 11.07
C GLY A 481 2.80 -5.72 12.04
N ASN A 482 2.67 -4.48 12.55
CA ASN A 482 1.52 -4.09 13.38
C ASN A 482 0.17 -4.15 12.63
N LEU A 483 0.14 -3.86 11.33
CA LEU A 483 -1.07 -3.99 10.52
C LEU A 483 -1.37 -5.46 10.21
N ALA A 484 -0.34 -6.26 9.88
CA ALA A 484 -0.48 -7.70 9.68
C ALA A 484 -1.02 -8.42 10.94
N LYS A 485 -0.49 -8.07 12.13
CA LYS A 485 -0.98 -8.57 13.41
C LYS A 485 -2.48 -8.28 13.61
N LYS A 486 -2.94 -7.08 13.26
CA LYS A 486 -4.38 -6.73 13.32
C LYS A 486 -5.23 -7.60 12.40
N MET A 487 -4.73 -7.99 11.23
CA MET A 487 -5.44 -8.92 10.36
C MET A 487 -5.60 -10.30 11.02
N ARG A 488 -4.57 -10.81 11.70
CA ARG A 488 -4.64 -12.07 12.46
C ARG A 488 -5.70 -11.98 13.57
N GLU A 489 -5.69 -10.89 14.34
CA GLU A 489 -6.71 -10.66 15.36
C GLU A 489 -8.13 -10.69 14.77
N ILE A 490 -8.34 -10.07 13.60
CA ILE A 490 -9.63 -10.07 12.91
C ILE A 490 -10.03 -11.47 12.45
N GLU A 491 -9.14 -12.21 11.79
CA GLU A 491 -9.42 -13.56 11.28
C GLU A 491 -9.78 -14.52 12.41
N TYR A 492 -9.04 -14.53 13.53
CA TYR A 492 -9.29 -15.47 14.63
C TYR A 492 -10.40 -15.01 15.59
N HIS A 493 -10.47 -13.73 15.96
CA HIS A 493 -11.47 -13.27 16.93
C HIS A 493 -12.80 -12.85 16.31
N TYR A 494 -12.85 -12.63 14.99
CA TYR A 494 -14.09 -12.26 14.31
C TYR A 494 -14.41 -13.19 13.13
N GLY A 495 -13.43 -13.64 12.35
CA GLY A 495 -13.64 -14.53 11.21
C GLY A 495 -13.94 -16.00 11.59
N LEU A 496 -13.34 -16.49 12.67
CA LEU A 496 -13.48 -17.88 13.10
C LEU A 496 -14.78 -18.13 13.88
N ASN A 497 -15.50 -19.16 13.45
CA ASN A 497 -16.64 -19.72 14.17
C ASN A 497 -16.16 -20.58 15.36
N ASP A 498 -16.58 -20.20 16.57
CA ASP A 498 -16.10 -20.84 17.79
C ASP A 498 -16.59 -22.27 18.00
N SER A 499 -17.68 -22.71 17.35
CA SER A 499 -18.19 -24.07 17.52
C SER A 499 -17.66 -25.03 16.47
N SER A 500 -17.61 -24.61 15.20
CA SER A 500 -17.19 -25.49 14.10
C SER A 500 -15.70 -25.43 13.79
N GLY A 501 -15.02 -24.30 14.04
CA GLY A 501 -13.68 -24.05 13.53
C GLY A 501 -13.63 -23.62 12.06
N LEU A 502 -14.78 -23.38 11.44
CA LEU A 502 -14.87 -22.73 10.13
C LEU A 502 -14.36 -21.29 10.24
N MET A 503 -13.36 -20.92 9.45
CA MET A 503 -12.93 -19.54 9.29
C MET A 503 -13.62 -18.93 8.07
N SER A 504 -14.43 -17.90 8.31
CA SER A 504 -15.02 -17.14 7.22
C SER A 504 -13.92 -16.51 6.38
N PHE A 505 -13.92 -16.78 5.08
CA PHE A 505 -12.94 -16.17 4.19
C PHE A 505 -13.23 -14.69 3.91
N ARG A 506 -14.38 -14.15 4.36
CA ARG A 506 -14.71 -12.71 4.32
C ARG A 506 -15.38 -12.23 5.60
N VAL A 507 -14.72 -11.30 6.27
CA VAL A 507 -15.24 -10.66 7.49
C VAL A 507 -16.07 -9.43 7.16
N SER A 508 -17.27 -9.35 7.75
CA SER A 508 -18.21 -8.24 7.58
C SER A 508 -17.83 -7.01 8.41
N LEU A 509 -18.26 -5.85 7.92
CA LEU A 509 -18.18 -4.59 8.64
C LEU A 509 -19.62 -4.07 8.90
N PRO A 510 -19.88 -3.46 10.07
CA PRO A 510 -19.07 -3.47 11.29
C PRO A 510 -18.80 -4.90 11.78
N LEU A 511 -17.69 -5.08 12.51
CA LEU A 511 -17.25 -6.39 12.97
C LEU A 511 -18.34 -7.09 13.81
N ASN A 512 -18.85 -8.20 13.29
CA ASN A 512 -19.80 -9.07 13.97
C ASN A 512 -19.74 -10.48 13.38
N LYS A 513 -19.40 -11.48 14.20
CA LYS A 513 -19.27 -12.89 13.78
C LYS A 513 -20.50 -13.41 13.04
N ASP A 514 -21.70 -13.05 13.51
CA ASP A 514 -22.96 -13.58 12.96
C ASP A 514 -23.28 -13.06 11.55
N SER A 515 -22.67 -11.93 11.19
CA SER A 515 -22.87 -11.26 9.90
C SER A 515 -21.86 -11.70 8.84
N ASN A 516 -20.89 -12.55 9.19
CA ASN A 516 -19.86 -13.01 8.27
C ASN A 516 -20.40 -14.02 7.27
N TRP A 517 -19.63 -14.20 6.20
CA TRP A 517 -19.91 -15.26 5.25
C TRP A 517 -19.72 -16.62 5.92
N LYS A 518 -20.64 -17.57 5.68
CA LYS A 518 -20.63 -18.87 6.38
C LYS A 518 -19.94 -19.97 5.58
N VAL A 519 -18.90 -19.59 4.85
CA VAL A 519 -18.13 -20.47 3.99
C VAL A 519 -16.65 -20.28 4.32
N ALA A 520 -15.88 -21.37 4.32
CA ALA A 520 -14.43 -21.35 4.40
C ALA A 520 -13.82 -21.63 3.02
N ALA A 521 -12.71 -20.96 2.74
CA ALA A 521 -11.80 -21.32 1.65
C ALA A 521 -10.65 -22.15 2.25
N ALA A 522 -10.34 -23.30 1.67
CA ALA A 522 -9.36 -24.25 2.20
C ALA A 522 -7.95 -23.66 2.22
N ASP A 523 -7.50 -23.13 1.09
CA ASP A 523 -6.29 -22.33 0.98
C ASP A 523 -6.29 -21.12 1.92
N GLY A 524 -7.41 -20.40 1.98
CA GLY A 524 -7.64 -19.25 2.86
C GLY A 524 -7.36 -19.57 4.32
N GLN A 525 -8.00 -20.62 4.84
CA GLN A 525 -7.93 -21.03 6.24
C GLN A 525 -6.57 -21.66 6.60
N MET A 526 -6.02 -22.52 5.73
CA MET A 526 -4.70 -23.12 5.94
C MET A 526 -3.58 -22.07 5.86
N GLY A 527 -3.65 -21.16 4.90
CA GLY A 527 -2.71 -20.05 4.81
C GLY A 527 -2.79 -19.09 6.01
N THR A 528 -3.97 -18.88 6.61
CA THR A 528 -4.07 -18.11 7.86
C THR A 528 -3.32 -18.77 9.03
N VAL A 529 -3.32 -20.10 9.14
CA VAL A 529 -2.49 -20.83 10.13
C VAL A 529 -1.01 -20.56 9.89
N MET A 530 -0.56 -20.62 8.63
CA MET A 530 0.84 -20.32 8.29
C MET A 530 1.20 -18.85 8.53
N LYS A 531 0.29 -17.90 8.23
CA LYS A 531 0.48 -16.48 8.51
C LYS A 531 0.56 -16.17 10.00
N MET A 532 -0.22 -16.85 10.85
CA MET A 532 -0.10 -16.72 12.31
C MET A 532 1.31 -17.14 12.77
N TYR A 533 1.83 -18.25 12.24
CA TYR A 533 3.20 -18.68 12.51
C TYR A 533 4.22 -17.63 12.03
N ARG A 534 4.12 -17.14 10.79
CA ARG A 534 5.00 -16.11 10.24
C ARG A 534 5.01 -14.85 11.10
N ASP A 535 3.83 -14.32 11.43
CA ASP A 535 3.70 -13.06 12.16
C ASP A 535 4.18 -13.20 13.62
N TRP A 536 3.96 -14.37 14.25
CA TRP A 536 4.57 -14.71 15.55
C TRP A 536 6.10 -14.80 15.46
N GLN A 537 6.63 -15.49 14.45
CA GLN A 537 8.08 -15.60 14.24
C GLN A 537 8.71 -14.22 14.02
N MET A 538 8.15 -13.36 13.17
CA MET A 538 8.73 -12.04 12.89
C MET A 538 8.64 -11.07 14.07
N SER A 539 7.55 -11.14 14.85
CA SER A 539 7.33 -10.27 16.02
C SER A 539 8.06 -10.73 17.28
N GLY A 540 8.18 -12.03 17.49
CA GLY A 540 8.55 -12.61 18.79
C GLY A 540 7.49 -12.39 19.87
N ASP A 541 6.23 -12.12 19.50
CA ASP A 541 5.13 -11.86 20.44
C ASP A 541 4.47 -13.17 20.89
N ASP A 542 5.00 -13.74 21.98
CA ASP A 542 4.49 -15.01 22.52
C ASP A 542 3.11 -14.90 23.13
N GLU A 543 2.71 -13.72 23.62
CA GLU A 543 1.35 -13.53 24.15
C GLU A 543 0.33 -13.55 23.01
N LEU A 544 0.65 -12.97 21.83
CA LEU A 544 -0.17 -13.13 20.63
C LEU A 544 -0.42 -14.60 20.30
N LEU A 545 0.63 -15.43 20.28
CA LEU A 545 0.47 -16.86 20.00
C LEU A 545 -0.36 -17.54 21.09
N LYS A 546 -0.04 -17.30 22.37
CA LYS A 546 -0.71 -17.92 23.51
C LYS A 546 -2.21 -17.62 23.56
N GLU A 547 -2.59 -16.37 23.30
CA GLU A 547 -4.00 -15.96 23.23
C GLU A 547 -4.74 -16.63 22.06
N ASN A 548 -4.08 -16.79 20.91
CA ASN A 548 -4.69 -17.33 19.69
C ASN A 548 -4.55 -18.85 19.54
N TRP A 549 -3.67 -19.52 20.29
CA TRP A 549 -3.36 -20.93 20.10
C TRP A 549 -4.59 -21.86 20.13
N PRO A 550 -5.55 -21.70 21.07
CA PRO A 550 -6.78 -22.49 21.04
C PRO A 550 -7.60 -22.30 19.75
N LEU A 551 -7.59 -21.09 19.18
CA LEU A 551 -8.29 -20.73 17.96
C LEU A 551 -7.56 -21.28 16.72
N VAL A 552 -6.22 -21.24 16.72
CA VAL A 552 -5.37 -21.87 15.69
C VAL A 552 -5.64 -23.36 15.60
N LYS A 553 -5.62 -24.08 16.75
CA LYS A 553 -5.93 -25.51 16.79
C LYS A 553 -7.31 -25.81 16.23
N LYS A 554 -8.30 -25.00 16.61
CA LYS A 554 -9.68 -25.14 16.15
C LYS A 554 -9.82 -24.89 14.64
N ALA A 555 -9.15 -23.88 14.10
CA ALA A 555 -9.11 -23.62 12.67
C ALA A 555 -8.49 -24.79 11.88
N LEU A 556 -7.35 -25.32 12.32
CA LEU A 556 -6.73 -26.48 11.64
C LEU A 556 -7.59 -27.74 11.76
N SER A 557 -8.16 -27.99 12.95
CA SER A 557 -8.97 -29.19 13.21
C SER A 557 -10.28 -29.23 12.42
N PHE A 558 -10.70 -28.11 11.83
CA PHE A 558 -11.84 -28.06 10.91
C PHE A 558 -11.64 -28.95 9.68
N ALA A 559 -10.39 -29.19 9.25
CA ALA A 559 -10.09 -30.14 8.19
C ALA A 559 -10.56 -31.57 8.53
N TRP A 560 -10.53 -31.93 9.82
CA TRP A 560 -10.71 -33.31 10.31
C TRP A 560 -12.14 -33.66 10.71
N ILE A 561 -13.10 -32.76 10.50
CA ILE A 561 -14.50 -33.03 10.85
C ILE A 561 -15.10 -34.06 9.90
N PRO A 562 -16.20 -34.75 10.28
CA PRO A 562 -16.94 -35.60 9.35
C PRO A 562 -17.40 -34.81 8.12
N GLY A 563 -17.05 -35.30 6.92
CA GLY A 563 -17.33 -34.58 5.66
C GLY A 563 -16.44 -33.35 5.41
N GLY A 564 -15.39 -33.18 6.21
CA GLY A 564 -14.36 -32.14 6.09
C GLY A 564 -13.38 -32.39 4.95
N TRP A 565 -12.29 -31.64 4.93
CA TRP A 565 -11.26 -31.74 3.89
C TRP A 565 -10.41 -33.01 3.99
N ASP A 566 -10.01 -33.41 5.20
CA ASP A 566 -9.21 -34.62 5.54
C ASP A 566 -9.96 -35.38 6.65
N SER A 567 -11.15 -35.91 6.32
CA SER A 567 -12.08 -36.46 7.31
C SER A 567 -11.63 -37.82 7.87
N ASN A 568 -10.82 -38.56 7.12
CA ASN A 568 -10.21 -39.83 7.50
C ASN A 568 -8.88 -39.64 8.27
N GLN A 569 -8.33 -38.42 8.30
CA GLN A 569 -7.12 -38.05 9.03
C GLN A 569 -5.91 -38.90 8.62
N ASP A 570 -5.73 -39.05 7.32
CA ASP A 570 -4.54 -39.68 6.77
C ASP A 570 -3.50 -38.67 6.26
N GLY A 571 -3.82 -37.38 6.34
CA GLY A 571 -2.93 -36.28 5.98
C GLY A 571 -3.15 -35.77 4.56
N VAL A 572 -4.18 -36.24 3.84
CA VAL A 572 -4.50 -35.83 2.47
C VAL A 572 -5.86 -35.13 2.45
N MET A 573 -5.99 -34.03 1.70
CA MET A 573 -7.30 -33.37 1.53
C MET A 573 -8.05 -33.89 0.30
N GLU A 574 -9.07 -34.75 0.51
CA GLU A 574 -9.91 -35.28 -0.58
C GLU A 574 -11.31 -34.63 -0.65
N GLY A 575 -11.72 -33.92 0.41
CA GLY A 575 -13.06 -33.33 0.52
C GLY A 575 -13.36 -32.20 -0.47
N CYS A 576 -14.50 -31.54 -0.28
CA CYS A 576 -14.90 -30.38 -1.08
C CYS A 576 -14.12 -29.12 -0.67
N GLN A 577 -13.32 -28.57 -1.58
CA GLN A 577 -12.32 -27.55 -1.27
C GLN A 577 -12.58 -26.26 -2.06
N HIS A 578 -13.38 -25.35 -1.51
CA HIS A 578 -13.49 -23.98 -2.03
C HIS A 578 -12.15 -23.24 -1.90
N ASN A 579 -11.73 -22.48 -2.91
CA ASN A 579 -10.39 -21.89 -2.96
C ASN A 579 -10.32 -20.56 -3.76
N THR A 580 -9.12 -20.00 -3.94
CA THR A 580 -8.88 -18.75 -4.67
C THR A 580 -9.36 -18.74 -6.12
N MET A 581 -9.62 -19.89 -6.72
CA MET A 581 -10.18 -20.00 -8.07
C MET A 581 -11.71 -19.86 -8.09
N ASP A 582 -12.31 -19.40 -6.99
CA ASP A 582 -13.75 -19.17 -6.80
C ASP A 582 -14.64 -20.40 -7.01
N ILE A 583 -14.06 -21.59 -7.12
CA ILE A 583 -14.77 -22.85 -7.34
C ILE A 583 -14.36 -23.88 -6.27
N GLU A 584 -15.04 -25.01 -6.26
CA GLU A 584 -14.69 -26.14 -5.41
C GLU A 584 -13.92 -27.21 -6.20
N TYR A 585 -12.74 -27.59 -5.68
CA TYR A 585 -12.08 -28.83 -6.10
C TYR A 585 -12.63 -30.03 -5.35
N PHE A 586 -12.59 -31.19 -6.00
CA PHE A 586 -13.01 -32.47 -5.44
C PHE A 586 -11.89 -33.50 -5.63
N GLY A 587 -11.54 -34.19 -4.54
CA GLY A 587 -10.41 -35.09 -4.47
C GLY A 587 -9.05 -34.39 -4.26
N PRO A 588 -7.99 -35.19 -4.05
CA PRO A 588 -6.65 -34.69 -3.80
C PRO A 588 -6.11 -33.84 -4.95
N ASN A 589 -5.62 -32.65 -4.63
CA ASN A 589 -5.04 -31.70 -5.59
C ASN A 589 -3.83 -30.98 -4.97
N PRO A 590 -2.81 -30.63 -5.77
CA PRO A 590 -1.57 -30.10 -5.22
C PRO A 590 -1.73 -28.70 -4.59
N GLU A 591 -2.53 -27.82 -5.18
CA GLU A 591 -2.69 -26.44 -4.73
C GLU A 591 -3.09 -26.38 -3.23
N ILE A 592 -4.16 -27.09 -2.86
CA ILE A 592 -4.67 -27.08 -1.49
C ILE A 592 -3.87 -28.03 -0.57
N GLU A 593 -3.42 -29.17 -1.10
CA GLU A 593 -2.61 -30.12 -0.33
C GLU A 593 -1.33 -29.48 0.20
N PHE A 594 -0.60 -28.71 -0.63
CA PHE A 594 0.61 -28.03 -0.16
C PHE A 594 0.31 -26.93 0.88
N TRP A 595 -0.83 -26.24 0.80
CA TRP A 595 -1.27 -25.34 1.87
C TRP A 595 -1.49 -26.09 3.19
N TYR A 596 -2.14 -27.25 3.12
CA TYR A 596 -2.42 -28.09 4.29
C TYR A 596 -1.14 -28.63 4.94
N LEU A 597 -0.23 -29.19 4.15
CA LEU A 597 1.08 -29.66 4.63
C LEU A 597 1.89 -28.54 5.29
N GLY A 598 1.86 -27.34 4.71
CA GLY A 598 2.46 -26.14 5.30
C GLY A 598 1.82 -25.75 6.64
N ALA A 599 0.49 -25.77 6.72
CA ALA A 599 -0.26 -25.49 7.94
C ALA A 599 0.02 -26.52 9.06
N LEU A 600 0.13 -27.81 8.71
CA LEU A 600 0.48 -28.88 9.65
C LEU A 600 1.89 -28.66 10.25
N LYS A 601 2.90 -28.32 9.42
CA LYS A 601 4.25 -27.99 9.92
C LYS A 601 4.25 -26.76 10.82
N ALA A 602 3.58 -25.69 10.39
CA ALA A 602 3.45 -24.45 11.17
C ALA A 602 2.79 -24.72 12.53
N ALA A 603 1.71 -25.49 12.53
CA ALA A 603 0.98 -25.86 13.73
C ALA A 603 1.78 -26.78 14.66
N ALA A 604 2.55 -27.73 14.13
CA ALA A 604 3.45 -28.56 14.94
C ALA A 604 4.53 -27.71 15.64
N ALA A 605 5.10 -26.71 14.95
CA ALA A 605 6.09 -25.80 15.53
C ALA A 605 5.48 -24.92 16.64
N MET A 606 4.28 -24.36 16.41
CA MET A 606 3.55 -23.61 17.44
C MET A 606 3.14 -24.50 18.63
N ALA A 607 2.67 -25.72 18.37
CA ALA A 607 2.30 -26.68 19.41
C ALA A 607 3.48 -27.03 20.32
N SER A 608 4.66 -27.23 19.73
CA SER A 608 5.89 -27.50 20.47
C SER A 608 6.23 -26.35 21.42
N TYR A 609 6.14 -25.10 20.92
CA TYR A 609 6.36 -23.90 21.73
C TYR A 609 5.34 -23.76 22.86
N MET A 610 4.07 -24.07 22.58
CA MET A 610 2.97 -24.03 23.54
C MET A 610 2.91 -25.25 24.47
N HIS A 611 3.88 -26.17 24.36
CA HIS A 611 3.95 -27.42 25.12
C HIS A 611 2.71 -28.33 24.96
N ASP A 612 2.11 -28.33 23.77
CA ASP A 612 0.95 -29.14 23.38
C ASP A 612 1.40 -30.39 22.60
N GLY A 613 2.01 -31.34 23.32
CA GLY A 613 2.66 -32.51 22.71
C GLY A 613 1.72 -33.46 21.96
N GLU A 614 0.43 -33.53 22.36
CA GLU A 614 -0.58 -34.33 21.65
C GLU A 614 -0.85 -33.73 20.27
N PHE A 615 -1.11 -32.43 20.21
CA PHE A 615 -1.39 -31.75 18.95
C PHE A 615 -0.15 -31.69 18.05
N GLU A 616 1.04 -31.47 18.63
CA GLU A 616 2.32 -31.55 17.91
C GLU A 616 2.47 -32.90 17.22
N SER A 617 2.32 -34.00 17.96
CA SER A 617 2.51 -35.36 17.44
C SER A 617 1.52 -35.68 16.32
N ARG A 618 0.25 -35.28 16.50
CA ARG A 618 -0.78 -35.45 15.48
C ARG A 618 -0.45 -34.69 14.19
N CYS A 619 -0.07 -33.42 14.30
CA CYS A 619 0.28 -32.60 13.14
C CYS A 619 1.50 -33.14 12.39
N ARG A 620 2.54 -33.57 13.11
CA ARG A 620 3.74 -34.20 12.50
C ARG A 620 3.39 -35.49 11.76
N HIS A 621 2.60 -36.35 12.39
CA HIS A 621 2.19 -37.62 11.80
C HIS A 621 1.35 -37.44 10.52
N LEU A 622 0.39 -36.50 10.54
CA LEU A 622 -0.40 -36.16 9.35
C LEU A 622 0.48 -35.57 8.24
N PHE A 623 1.40 -34.66 8.59
CA PHE A 623 2.34 -34.08 7.63
C PHE A 623 3.21 -35.16 6.97
N GLU A 624 3.81 -36.06 7.76
CA GLU A 624 4.70 -37.11 7.24
C GLU A 624 3.96 -38.05 6.29
N LYS A 625 2.73 -38.43 6.63
CA LYS A 625 1.89 -39.27 5.76
C LYS A 625 1.44 -38.55 4.49
N GLY A 626 0.89 -37.34 4.63
CA GLY A 626 0.42 -36.55 3.49
C GLY A 626 1.55 -36.23 2.51
N SER A 627 2.71 -35.81 3.03
CA SER A 627 3.92 -35.55 2.25
C SER A 627 4.38 -36.76 1.42
N GLN A 628 4.43 -37.94 2.04
CA GLN A 628 4.78 -39.17 1.31
C GLN A 628 3.69 -39.57 0.30
N TRP A 629 2.42 -39.37 0.66
CA TRP A 629 1.31 -39.73 -0.21
C TRP A 629 1.25 -38.83 -1.44
N VAL A 630 1.35 -37.50 -1.28
CA VAL A 630 1.25 -36.55 -2.39
C VAL A 630 2.33 -36.79 -3.44
N ASP A 631 3.56 -37.08 -3.02
CA ASP A 631 4.64 -37.46 -3.94
C ASP A 631 4.39 -38.77 -4.64
N ALA A 632 3.97 -39.81 -3.92
CA ALA A 632 3.75 -41.12 -4.52
C ALA A 632 2.55 -41.18 -5.47
N HIS A 633 1.58 -40.27 -5.29
CA HIS A 633 0.26 -40.40 -5.92
C HIS A 633 -0.10 -39.27 -6.88
N LEU A 634 0.36 -38.04 -6.64
CA LEU A 634 0.02 -36.89 -7.49
C LEU A 634 1.17 -36.51 -8.42
N PHE A 635 2.43 -36.80 -8.08
CA PHE A 635 3.55 -36.51 -8.97
C PHE A 635 3.56 -37.45 -10.18
N ASN A 636 3.47 -36.90 -11.39
CA ASN A 636 3.39 -37.69 -12.63
C ASN A 636 4.77 -37.97 -13.27
N GLY A 637 5.86 -37.60 -12.60
CA GLY A 637 7.22 -37.65 -13.13
C GLY A 637 7.77 -36.30 -13.60
N GLU A 638 6.90 -35.29 -13.79
CA GLU A 638 7.27 -33.93 -14.16
C GLU A 638 6.65 -32.86 -13.25
N TYR A 639 5.39 -33.02 -12.86
CA TYR A 639 4.64 -32.09 -12.00
C TYR A 639 3.52 -32.83 -11.26
N TYR A 640 2.84 -32.15 -10.33
CA TYR A 640 1.72 -32.73 -9.57
C TYR A 640 0.39 -32.50 -10.28
N VAL A 641 -0.46 -33.52 -10.35
CA VAL A 641 -1.79 -33.46 -10.96
C VAL A 641 -2.89 -33.60 -9.92
N GLN A 642 -4.12 -33.17 -10.25
CA GLN A 642 -5.29 -33.44 -9.44
C GLN A 642 -5.85 -34.83 -9.74
N LYS A 643 -6.19 -35.58 -8.67
CA LYS A 643 -7.07 -36.74 -8.75
C LYS A 643 -8.51 -36.31 -8.51
N ILE A 644 -9.29 -36.26 -9.59
CA ILE A 644 -10.70 -35.86 -9.51
C ILE A 644 -11.51 -37.04 -8.95
N GLU A 645 -12.12 -36.84 -7.79
CA GLU A 645 -12.92 -37.86 -7.12
C GLU A 645 -14.39 -37.41 -6.99
N PRO A 646 -15.35 -38.21 -7.48
CA PRO A 646 -16.77 -37.96 -7.27
C PRO A 646 -17.13 -37.97 -5.78
N ILE A 647 -18.07 -37.12 -5.38
CA ILE A 647 -18.54 -37.05 -4.00
C ILE A 647 -20.08 -36.98 -3.94
N ASP A 648 -20.68 -37.59 -2.92
CA ASP A 648 -22.09 -37.31 -2.61
C ASP A 648 -22.19 -35.93 -1.96
N LYS A 649 -22.99 -35.03 -2.54
CA LYS A 649 -23.26 -33.71 -1.97
C LYS A 649 -23.73 -33.79 -0.51
N ALA A 650 -24.47 -34.83 -0.13
CA ALA A 650 -24.94 -35.02 1.24
C ALA A 650 -23.81 -35.34 2.25
N ALA A 651 -22.64 -35.78 1.76
CA ALA A 651 -21.46 -36.05 2.57
C ALA A 651 -20.58 -34.82 2.80
N ILE A 652 -20.85 -33.69 2.13
CA ILE A 652 -20.07 -32.46 2.27
C ILE A 652 -20.48 -31.72 3.54
N ALA A 653 -19.53 -31.41 4.42
CA ALA A 653 -19.79 -30.65 5.63
C ALA A 653 -20.32 -29.23 5.32
N PRO A 654 -21.21 -28.67 6.17
CA PRO A 654 -21.70 -27.31 5.98
C PRO A 654 -20.59 -26.27 5.93
N GLY A 655 -20.69 -25.34 4.97
CA GLY A 655 -19.76 -24.23 4.82
C GLY A 655 -18.51 -24.52 3.98
N LEU A 656 -18.44 -25.66 3.29
CA LEU A 656 -17.38 -25.97 2.33
C LEU A 656 -17.70 -25.62 0.88
N MET A 657 -18.94 -25.23 0.59
CA MET A 657 -19.39 -24.81 -0.75
C MET A 657 -19.84 -23.35 -0.74
N ALA A 658 -19.28 -22.56 -1.65
CA ALA A 658 -19.72 -21.19 -1.95
C ALA A 658 -20.85 -21.18 -3.01
N GLY A 659 -20.98 -22.27 -3.78
CA GLY A 659 -22.07 -22.47 -4.75
C GLY A 659 -21.76 -21.96 -6.16
N MET A 660 -20.50 -21.68 -6.45
CA MET A 660 -20.02 -21.20 -7.76
C MET A 660 -19.40 -22.32 -8.63
N GLY A 661 -19.04 -23.47 -8.05
CA GLY A 661 -18.45 -24.60 -8.76
C GLY A 661 -19.44 -25.62 -9.34
N ALA A 662 -19.10 -26.90 -9.23
CA ALA A 662 -19.78 -27.98 -9.93
C ALA A 662 -21.27 -28.14 -9.56
N LYS A 663 -22.10 -28.47 -10.57
CA LYS A 663 -23.51 -28.84 -10.38
C LYS A 663 -23.75 -30.34 -10.41
N ASP A 664 -22.90 -31.08 -11.13
CA ASP A 664 -22.87 -32.54 -11.16
C ASP A 664 -21.65 -33.03 -10.39
N PHE A 665 -21.87 -33.66 -9.23
CA PHE A 665 -20.80 -34.15 -8.35
C PHE A 665 -20.29 -35.54 -8.74
N SER A 666 -20.96 -36.22 -9.68
CA SER A 666 -20.48 -37.50 -10.22
C SER A 666 -19.36 -37.32 -11.26
N ASN A 667 -19.31 -36.14 -11.87
CA ASN A 667 -18.28 -35.71 -12.81
C ASN A 667 -18.12 -34.17 -12.72
N PRO A 668 -17.43 -33.67 -11.69
CA PRO A 668 -17.38 -32.24 -11.40
C PRO A 668 -16.68 -31.44 -12.51
N ASP A 669 -17.31 -30.36 -12.95
CA ASP A 669 -16.71 -29.36 -13.84
C ASP A 669 -15.70 -28.46 -13.06
N PHE A 670 -14.95 -27.62 -13.79
CA PHE A 670 -14.02 -26.63 -13.24
C PHE A 670 -12.83 -27.19 -12.46
N GLN A 671 -12.43 -28.43 -12.76
CA GLN A 671 -11.28 -29.09 -12.13
C GLN A 671 -9.98 -28.84 -12.93
N ILE A 672 -8.83 -29.02 -12.29
CA ILE A 672 -7.50 -28.99 -12.91
C ILE A 672 -7.27 -30.28 -13.71
N GLY A 673 -7.60 -31.43 -13.12
CA GLY A 673 -7.29 -32.75 -13.67
C GLY A 673 -5.79 -32.94 -13.92
N GLU A 674 -5.41 -33.39 -15.12
CA GLU A 674 -4.02 -33.65 -15.50
C GLU A 674 -3.24 -32.37 -15.93
N GLY A 675 -3.82 -31.19 -15.76
CA GLY A 675 -3.20 -29.91 -16.12
C GLY A 675 -2.04 -29.52 -15.22
N CYS A 676 -1.02 -28.87 -15.78
CA CYS A 676 0.05 -28.23 -15.04
C CYS A 676 -0.40 -26.83 -14.60
N LEU A 677 -0.72 -26.67 -13.32
CA LEU A 677 -1.15 -25.42 -12.71
C LEU A 677 0.06 -24.61 -12.22
N VAL A 678 0.14 -23.32 -12.55
CA VAL A 678 1.22 -22.42 -12.08
C VAL A 678 1.30 -22.37 -10.55
N ASP A 679 0.15 -22.41 -9.89
CA ASP A 679 0.00 -22.22 -8.44
C ASP A 679 0.10 -23.51 -7.63
N GLN A 680 0.42 -24.65 -8.26
CA GLN A 680 0.37 -25.96 -7.60
C GLN A 680 1.35 -26.10 -6.41
N LEU A 681 2.35 -25.23 -6.29
CA LEU A 681 3.33 -25.21 -5.19
C LEU A 681 3.21 -23.98 -4.27
N VAL A 682 2.08 -23.27 -4.28
CA VAL A 682 1.90 -22.05 -3.48
C VAL A 682 2.07 -22.28 -1.96
N GLY A 683 1.68 -23.44 -1.44
CA GLY A 683 1.93 -23.80 -0.05
C GLY A 683 3.42 -23.98 0.26
N GLN A 684 4.21 -24.49 -0.69
CA GLN A 684 5.68 -24.57 -0.58
C GLN A 684 6.32 -23.18 -0.62
N TYR A 685 5.82 -22.29 -1.49
CA TYR A 685 6.19 -20.87 -1.49
C TYR A 685 6.03 -20.25 -0.09
N MET A 686 4.86 -20.42 0.54
CA MET A 686 4.64 -19.88 1.89
C MET A 686 5.49 -20.60 2.94
N ALA A 687 5.71 -21.91 2.81
CA ALA A 687 6.57 -22.66 3.73
C ALA A 687 8.02 -22.15 3.69
N ASN A 688 8.54 -21.81 2.51
CA ASN A 688 9.85 -21.19 2.35
C ASN A 688 9.90 -19.81 3.02
N ILE A 689 8.89 -18.96 2.81
CA ILE A 689 8.79 -17.65 3.48
C ILE A 689 8.73 -17.78 5.02
N CYS A 690 8.05 -18.80 5.52
CA CYS A 690 8.00 -19.09 6.96
C CYS A 690 9.30 -19.73 7.50
N GLY A 691 10.20 -20.23 6.66
CA GLY A 691 11.35 -21.03 7.09
C GLY A 691 10.97 -22.42 7.62
N LEU A 692 9.92 -23.03 7.05
CA LEU A 692 9.42 -24.37 7.42
C LEU A 692 10.08 -25.51 6.61
N GLY A 693 10.91 -25.17 5.62
CA GLY A 693 11.61 -26.12 4.75
C GLY A 693 10.67 -26.82 3.75
N TRP A 694 11.14 -27.94 3.20
CA TRP A 694 10.42 -28.69 2.16
C TRP A 694 9.18 -29.41 2.71
N LEU A 695 8.10 -29.38 1.93
CA LEU A 695 6.83 -30.03 2.21
C LEU A 695 6.69 -31.40 1.54
N ALA A 696 7.50 -31.66 0.51
CA ALA A 696 7.59 -32.91 -0.24
C ALA A 696 9.05 -33.12 -0.72
N ASP A 697 9.30 -34.11 -1.56
CA ASP A 697 10.62 -34.37 -2.14
C ASP A 697 11.13 -33.16 -2.93
N SER A 698 12.26 -32.60 -2.49
CA SER A 698 12.84 -31.39 -3.09
C SER A 698 13.19 -31.53 -4.58
N ALA A 699 13.50 -32.74 -5.06
CA ALA A 699 13.77 -32.97 -6.47
C ALA A 699 12.47 -32.94 -7.29
N HIS A 700 11.36 -33.46 -6.76
CA HIS A 700 10.04 -33.35 -7.40
C HIS A 700 9.53 -31.91 -7.41
N LEU A 701 9.74 -31.15 -6.32
CA LEU A 701 9.39 -29.73 -6.25
C LEU A 701 10.16 -28.90 -7.29
N ARG A 702 11.48 -29.08 -7.36
CA ARG A 702 12.31 -28.45 -8.40
C ARG A 702 11.86 -28.86 -9.79
N LYS A 703 11.58 -30.15 -10.00
CA LYS A 703 11.12 -30.67 -11.30
C LYS A 703 9.77 -30.06 -11.72
N THR A 704 8.89 -29.83 -10.76
CA THR A 704 7.60 -29.17 -10.96
C THR A 704 7.78 -27.72 -11.42
N MET A 705 8.72 -26.96 -10.82
CA MET A 705 9.01 -25.60 -11.26
C MET A 705 9.60 -25.55 -12.68
N GLU A 706 10.48 -26.49 -13.03
CA GLU A 706 10.96 -26.67 -14.41
C GLU A 706 9.80 -26.91 -15.37
N SER A 707 8.82 -27.73 -14.97
CA SER A 707 7.63 -28.05 -15.77
C SER A 707 6.68 -26.87 -15.91
N ILE A 708 6.46 -26.08 -14.86
CA ILE A 708 5.67 -24.83 -14.92
C ILE A 708 6.30 -23.88 -15.95
N TRP A 709 7.61 -23.66 -15.88
CA TRP A 709 8.30 -22.85 -16.88
C TRP A 709 8.14 -23.42 -18.30
N LYS A 710 8.37 -24.73 -18.46
CA LYS A 710 8.31 -25.42 -19.76
C LYS A 710 6.93 -25.36 -20.42
N TYR A 711 5.85 -25.50 -19.65
CA TYR A 711 4.50 -25.71 -20.19
C TYR A 711 3.58 -24.50 -20.06
N ASN A 712 3.73 -23.69 -19.02
CA ASN A 712 2.87 -22.53 -18.78
C ASN A 712 3.43 -21.24 -19.36
N TYR A 713 4.72 -21.19 -19.71
CA TYR A 713 5.30 -20.00 -20.32
C TYR A 713 4.80 -19.77 -21.74
N ILE A 714 4.18 -18.61 -21.94
CA ILE A 714 3.75 -18.10 -23.22
C ILE A 714 4.70 -16.99 -23.64
N GLN A 715 5.41 -17.20 -24.74
CA GLN A 715 6.26 -16.16 -25.33
C GLN A 715 5.45 -15.03 -25.96
N SER A 716 4.30 -15.36 -26.57
CA SER A 716 3.40 -14.40 -27.21
C SER A 716 1.94 -14.84 -27.06
N PHE A 717 1.08 -13.93 -26.58
CA PHE A 717 -0.35 -14.16 -26.40
C PHE A 717 -1.18 -14.03 -27.70
N ASP A 718 -0.58 -13.61 -28.82
CA ASP A 718 -1.25 -13.42 -30.11
C ASP A 718 -1.98 -14.66 -30.66
N ASN A 719 -1.54 -15.86 -30.29
CA ASN A 719 -2.13 -17.14 -30.70
C ASN A 719 -2.75 -17.92 -29.53
N GLN A 720 -2.98 -17.27 -28.38
CA GLN A 720 -3.58 -17.92 -27.20
C GLN A 720 -5.06 -17.62 -27.10
N PHE A 721 -5.88 -18.67 -27.09
CA PHE A 721 -7.30 -18.53 -26.80
C PHE A 721 -7.50 -18.28 -25.30
N ASN A 722 -8.28 -17.26 -24.97
CA ASN A 722 -8.70 -16.96 -23.60
C ASN A 722 -10.21 -16.72 -23.57
N ASN A 723 -10.93 -17.49 -22.76
CA ASN A 723 -12.39 -17.39 -22.59
C ASN A 723 -12.81 -16.46 -21.44
N MET A 724 -11.87 -15.85 -20.73
CA MET A 724 -12.10 -15.02 -19.54
C MET A 724 -11.44 -13.64 -19.69
N ARG A 725 -11.03 -13.00 -18.59
CA ARG A 725 -10.40 -11.67 -18.57
C ARG A 725 -9.01 -11.77 -19.16
N THR A 726 -8.60 -10.75 -19.89
CA THR A 726 -7.37 -10.80 -20.68
C THR A 726 -6.30 -9.88 -20.08
N TYR A 727 -5.33 -10.47 -19.40
CA TYR A 727 -4.21 -9.76 -18.78
C TYR A 727 -2.92 -9.79 -19.62
N GLY A 728 -2.85 -10.63 -20.65
CA GLY A 728 -1.77 -10.68 -21.64
C GLY A 728 -2.34 -10.56 -23.05
N LEU A 729 -1.77 -9.68 -23.88
CA LEU A 729 -2.26 -9.32 -25.22
C LEU A 729 -1.11 -9.26 -26.24
N GLY A 730 -1.40 -9.67 -27.47
CA GLY A 730 -0.46 -9.52 -28.60
C GLY A 730 0.89 -10.17 -28.31
N ASN A 731 1.97 -9.42 -28.51
CA ASN A 731 3.35 -9.91 -28.30
C ASN A 731 3.82 -9.87 -26.83
N GLU A 732 2.90 -9.72 -25.87
CA GLU A 732 3.22 -9.86 -24.45
C GLU A 732 3.54 -11.31 -24.10
N SER A 733 4.36 -11.49 -23.06
CA SER A 733 4.72 -12.80 -22.52
C SER A 733 4.21 -12.94 -21.09
N GLY A 734 4.08 -14.17 -20.60
CA GLY A 734 3.66 -14.45 -19.22
C GLY A 734 3.47 -15.93 -18.96
N LEU A 735 3.03 -16.28 -17.75
CA LEU A 735 2.62 -17.65 -17.42
C LEU A 735 1.09 -17.76 -17.48
N VAL A 736 0.55 -18.67 -18.31
CA VAL A 736 -0.89 -19.01 -18.26
C VAL A 736 -1.16 -19.91 -17.06
N LEU A 737 -2.29 -19.69 -16.38
CA LEU A 737 -2.63 -20.39 -15.13
C LEU A 737 -2.54 -21.91 -15.25
N THR A 738 -3.08 -22.52 -16.30
CA THR A 738 -3.04 -23.98 -16.48
C THR A 738 -2.76 -24.37 -17.92
N SER A 739 -1.76 -25.22 -18.10
CA SER A 739 -1.40 -25.83 -19.39
C SER A 739 -1.74 -27.33 -19.39
N TYR A 740 -2.04 -27.90 -20.56
CA TYR A 740 -2.33 -29.33 -20.73
C TYR A 740 -1.38 -29.92 -21.77
N PRO A 741 -0.16 -30.31 -21.37
CA PRO A 741 0.89 -30.72 -22.30
C PRO A 741 0.71 -32.16 -22.83
N GLY A 742 1.13 -32.39 -24.08
CA GLY A 742 1.21 -33.72 -24.67
C GLY A 742 -0.13 -34.47 -24.69
N ASN A 743 -0.18 -35.64 -24.06
CA ASN A 743 -1.37 -36.48 -23.98
C ASN A 743 -2.23 -36.20 -22.72
N ALA A 744 -1.93 -35.14 -21.95
CA ALA A 744 -2.67 -34.79 -20.75
C ALA A 744 -4.16 -34.59 -21.07
N LYS A 745 -5.02 -35.26 -20.30
CA LYS A 745 -6.47 -35.17 -20.46
C LYS A 745 -6.98 -33.86 -19.90
N ARG A 746 -7.26 -32.92 -20.78
CA ARG A 746 -7.99 -31.70 -20.45
C ARG A 746 -9.46 -32.03 -20.13
N PRO A 747 -9.99 -31.65 -18.94
CA PRO A 747 -11.41 -31.78 -18.66
C PRO A 747 -12.26 -31.07 -19.72
N ARG A 748 -13.46 -31.59 -20.00
CA ARG A 748 -14.40 -30.98 -20.98
C ARG A 748 -14.68 -29.51 -20.64
N ILE A 749 -14.88 -29.23 -19.35
CA ILE A 749 -14.94 -27.88 -18.78
C ILE A 749 -13.81 -27.81 -17.75
N PRO A 750 -12.63 -27.27 -18.12
CA PRO A 750 -11.51 -27.13 -17.19
C PRO A 750 -11.78 -26.02 -16.18
N LEU A 751 -10.87 -25.84 -15.22
CA LEU A 751 -10.78 -24.65 -14.38
C LEU A 751 -11.05 -23.36 -15.19
N SER A 752 -12.00 -22.53 -14.73
CA SER A 752 -12.53 -21.37 -15.47
C SER A 752 -11.44 -20.39 -15.90
N TYR A 753 -10.46 -20.13 -15.03
CA TYR A 753 -9.41 -19.14 -15.22
C TYR A 753 -8.16 -19.69 -15.92
N CYS A 754 -8.17 -20.93 -16.43
CA CYS A 754 -6.99 -21.64 -16.93
C CYS A 754 -6.13 -20.85 -17.95
N SER A 755 -6.73 -19.96 -18.74
CA SER A 755 -6.07 -19.21 -19.82
C SER A 755 -5.69 -17.78 -19.44
N GLU A 756 -5.95 -17.33 -18.20
CA GLU A 756 -5.53 -16.02 -17.71
C GLU A 756 -4.05 -16.02 -17.30
N ALA A 757 -3.46 -14.84 -17.11
CA ALA A 757 -2.10 -14.65 -16.60
C ALA A 757 -2.11 -13.65 -15.44
N TRP A 758 -2.18 -14.16 -14.21
CA TRP A 758 -2.33 -13.38 -12.98
C TRP A 758 -0.96 -12.96 -12.45
N THR A 759 -0.75 -11.66 -12.29
CA THR A 759 0.57 -11.17 -11.89
C THR A 759 0.98 -11.64 -10.50
N GLY A 760 0.04 -11.77 -9.56
CA GLY A 760 0.33 -12.29 -8.24
C GLY A 760 0.83 -13.74 -8.27
N LEU A 761 0.26 -14.58 -9.14
CA LEU A 761 0.70 -15.98 -9.30
C LEU A 761 2.02 -16.10 -10.06
N GLU A 762 2.27 -15.20 -11.01
CA GLU A 762 3.58 -15.12 -11.66
C GLU A 762 4.69 -14.73 -10.67
N TYR A 763 4.39 -13.86 -9.68
CA TYR A 763 5.35 -13.53 -8.63
C TYR A 763 5.56 -14.66 -7.61
N THR A 764 4.52 -15.42 -7.23
CA THR A 764 4.72 -16.59 -6.37
C THR A 764 5.53 -17.66 -7.09
N ALA A 765 5.23 -17.93 -8.37
CA ALA A 765 6.02 -18.85 -9.19
C ALA A 765 7.47 -18.38 -9.36
N ALA A 766 7.71 -17.09 -9.64
CA ALA A 766 9.06 -16.54 -9.72
C ALA A 766 9.81 -16.65 -8.37
N THR A 767 9.12 -16.45 -7.25
CA THR A 767 9.72 -16.61 -5.91
C THR A 767 10.13 -18.06 -5.67
N GLU A 768 9.27 -19.02 -6.02
CA GLU A 768 9.59 -20.45 -5.87
C GLU A 768 10.68 -20.89 -6.86
N MET A 769 10.74 -20.33 -8.06
CA MET A 769 11.86 -20.51 -8.98
C MET A 769 13.19 -20.08 -8.35
N ILE A 770 13.23 -18.96 -7.62
CA ILE A 770 14.43 -18.51 -6.89
C ILE A 770 14.87 -19.55 -5.85
N TYR A 771 13.94 -20.04 -5.02
CA TYR A 771 14.25 -21.08 -4.01
C TYR A 771 14.74 -22.39 -4.63
N ASN A 772 14.35 -22.69 -5.87
CA ASN A 772 14.78 -23.89 -6.61
C ASN A 772 15.98 -23.66 -7.55
N GLY A 773 16.65 -22.50 -7.46
CA GLY A 773 17.85 -22.17 -8.22
C GLY A 773 17.62 -21.80 -9.70
N MET A 774 16.38 -21.50 -10.08
CA MET A 774 15.96 -21.12 -11.44
C MET A 774 15.93 -19.59 -11.59
N MET A 775 17.08 -18.95 -11.36
CA MET A 775 17.16 -17.48 -11.29
C MET A 775 16.85 -16.80 -12.63
N GLU A 776 17.25 -17.38 -13.76
CA GLU A 776 17.02 -16.79 -15.08
C GLU A 776 15.53 -16.77 -15.41
N GLU A 777 14.84 -17.89 -15.19
CA GLU A 777 13.40 -18.05 -15.39
C GLU A 777 12.60 -17.16 -14.44
N ALA A 778 13.03 -17.04 -13.18
CA ALA A 778 12.41 -16.14 -12.22
C ALA A 778 12.48 -14.68 -12.69
N LEU A 779 13.68 -14.19 -13.02
CA LEU A 779 13.89 -12.81 -13.46
C LEU A 779 13.18 -12.53 -14.79
N LYS A 780 13.11 -13.53 -15.68
CA LYS A 780 12.37 -13.43 -16.94
C LYS A 780 10.86 -13.33 -16.69
N THR A 781 10.31 -14.16 -15.80
CA THR A 781 8.90 -14.10 -15.40
C THR A 781 8.54 -12.73 -14.85
N MET A 782 9.33 -12.20 -13.90
CA MET A 782 9.13 -10.85 -13.37
C MET A 782 9.24 -9.77 -14.45
N SER A 783 10.22 -9.88 -15.34
CA SER A 783 10.39 -8.95 -16.45
C SER A 783 9.20 -8.95 -17.39
N ASN A 784 8.61 -10.12 -17.67
CA ASN A 784 7.42 -10.23 -18.50
C ASN A 784 6.21 -9.54 -17.87
N VAL A 785 6.02 -9.69 -16.54
CA VAL A 785 5.01 -8.92 -15.80
C VAL A 785 5.26 -7.42 -15.95
N ARG A 786 6.45 -6.91 -15.58
CA ARG A 786 6.73 -5.47 -15.62
C ARG A 786 6.68 -4.87 -17.03
N ASN A 787 7.02 -5.64 -18.06
CA ASN A 787 6.88 -5.23 -19.47
C ASN A 787 5.42 -5.09 -19.95
N ARG A 788 4.45 -5.65 -19.21
CA ARG A 788 3.01 -5.39 -19.44
C ARG A 788 2.55 -4.07 -18.78
N TYR A 789 3.30 -3.57 -17.80
CA TYR A 789 3.05 -2.36 -17.01
C TYR A 789 4.17 -1.33 -17.19
N ASP A 790 4.59 -1.11 -18.44
CA ASP A 790 5.75 -0.29 -18.82
C ASP A 790 5.48 1.22 -18.90
N GLY A 791 4.27 1.67 -18.56
CA GLY A 791 3.85 3.07 -18.65
C GLY A 791 3.30 3.47 -20.03
N TRP A 792 3.44 2.63 -21.06
CA TRP A 792 2.71 2.78 -22.32
C TRP A 792 1.48 1.87 -22.37
N LYS A 793 1.65 0.60 -22.04
CA LYS A 793 0.57 -0.39 -22.15
C LYS A 793 -0.38 -0.30 -20.96
N ARG A 794 0.18 -0.28 -19.74
CA ARG A 794 -0.55 -0.21 -18.47
C ARG A 794 0.26 0.59 -17.44
N ASN A 795 -0.38 0.98 -16.36
CA ASN A 795 0.21 1.79 -15.30
C ASN A 795 1.24 0.98 -14.47
N PRO A 796 2.51 1.42 -14.33
CA PRO A 796 3.53 0.71 -13.55
C PRO A 796 3.21 0.52 -12.07
N PHE A 797 2.28 1.30 -11.51
CA PHE A 797 1.88 1.29 -10.10
C PHE A 797 0.50 0.67 -9.87
N ASN A 798 -0.08 0.03 -10.87
CA ASN A 798 -1.39 -0.61 -10.81
C ASN A 798 -1.35 -1.91 -11.62
N GLU A 799 -1.01 -3.00 -10.94
CA GLU A 799 -1.19 -4.34 -11.49
C GLU A 799 -2.61 -4.84 -11.21
N GLU A 800 -3.27 -5.32 -12.26
CA GLU A 800 -4.71 -5.59 -12.29
C GLU A 800 -4.99 -7.09 -12.31
N GLU A 801 -5.94 -7.54 -11.48
CA GLU A 801 -6.60 -8.85 -11.62
C GLU A 801 -8.11 -8.63 -11.59
N CYS A 802 -8.81 -8.98 -10.50
CA CYS A 802 -10.22 -8.62 -10.32
C CYS A 802 -10.34 -7.15 -9.88
N GLY A 803 -9.91 -6.23 -10.74
CA GLY A 803 -9.85 -4.79 -10.48
C GLY A 803 -8.42 -4.24 -10.38
N ASN A 804 -8.35 -2.91 -10.21
CA ASN A 804 -7.14 -2.13 -10.05
C ASN A 804 -6.51 -2.32 -8.66
N HIS A 805 -5.22 -2.03 -8.56
CA HIS A 805 -4.40 -2.09 -7.35
C HIS A 805 -4.65 -3.38 -6.59
N TYR A 806 -4.55 -4.52 -7.29
CA TYR A 806 -4.97 -5.79 -6.75
C TYR A 806 -3.96 -6.29 -5.71
N ALA A 807 -4.46 -6.74 -4.55
CA ALA A 807 -3.65 -7.06 -3.38
C ALA A 807 -2.60 -8.15 -3.68
N ARG A 808 -2.91 -9.10 -4.56
CA ARG A 808 -2.02 -10.22 -4.92
C ARG A 808 -0.69 -9.76 -5.55
N ALA A 809 -0.65 -8.61 -6.21
CA ALA A 809 0.58 -8.06 -6.80
C ALA A 809 1.67 -7.76 -5.74
N MET A 810 1.27 -7.53 -4.48
CA MET A 810 2.19 -7.37 -3.35
C MET A 810 2.94 -8.66 -2.98
N ALA A 811 2.63 -9.81 -3.60
CA ALA A 811 3.44 -11.02 -3.53
C ALA A 811 4.85 -10.82 -4.11
N SER A 812 5.03 -9.83 -5.00
CA SER A 812 6.36 -9.44 -5.53
C SER A 812 7.40 -9.14 -4.44
N TRP A 813 6.99 -8.70 -3.24
CA TRP A 813 7.90 -8.47 -2.11
C TRP A 813 8.63 -9.74 -1.66
N ALA A 814 8.00 -10.92 -1.81
CA ALA A 814 8.57 -12.21 -1.44
C ALA A 814 9.85 -12.55 -2.21
N THR A 815 10.03 -11.99 -3.42
CA THR A 815 11.23 -12.19 -4.23
C THR A 815 12.47 -11.59 -3.58
N LEU A 816 12.34 -10.53 -2.76
CA LEU A 816 13.44 -9.97 -1.97
C LEU A 816 13.88 -10.95 -0.89
N VAL A 817 12.92 -11.56 -0.21
CA VAL A 817 13.14 -12.55 0.87
C VAL A 817 13.86 -13.77 0.28
N ALA A 818 13.35 -14.31 -0.83
CA ALA A 818 13.97 -15.44 -1.52
C ALA A 818 15.36 -15.12 -2.07
N TYR A 819 15.54 -13.94 -2.69
CA TYR A 819 16.84 -13.55 -3.26
C TYR A 819 17.89 -13.25 -2.18
N SER A 820 17.51 -12.69 -1.04
CA SER A 820 18.49 -12.45 0.04
C SER A 820 18.69 -13.66 0.95
N GLY A 821 17.80 -14.65 0.91
CA GLY A 821 17.74 -15.70 1.93
C GLY A 821 17.45 -15.12 3.32
N PHE A 822 16.88 -13.92 3.41
CA PHE A 822 16.60 -13.27 4.67
C PHE A 822 15.53 -14.04 5.44
N HIS A 823 15.84 -14.40 6.68
CA HIS A 823 14.87 -14.91 7.63
C HIS A 823 15.14 -14.30 9.00
N TYR A 824 14.07 -14.02 9.74
CA TYR A 824 14.19 -13.57 11.11
C TYR A 824 13.13 -14.23 11.99
N SER A 825 13.61 -14.80 13.10
CA SER A 825 12.78 -15.29 14.20
C SER A 825 13.03 -14.42 15.43
N GLY A 826 12.09 -13.57 15.80
CA GLY A 826 12.07 -12.83 17.07
C GLY A 826 11.92 -13.73 18.29
N VAL A 827 11.36 -14.93 18.11
CA VAL A 827 11.22 -15.96 19.16
C VAL A 827 12.59 -16.51 19.56
N THR A 828 13.37 -16.97 18.57
CA THR A 828 14.72 -17.51 18.81
C THR A 828 15.81 -16.45 18.73
N LYS A 829 15.44 -15.22 18.31
CA LYS A 829 16.32 -14.08 18.04
C LYS A 829 17.40 -14.44 17.02
N THR A 830 16.98 -15.12 15.96
CA THR A 830 17.86 -15.65 14.91
C THR A 830 17.70 -14.82 13.65
N PHE A 831 18.80 -14.31 13.11
CA PHE A 831 18.86 -13.61 11.83
C PHE A 831 19.62 -14.47 10.84
N ALA A 832 18.99 -14.84 9.73
CA ALA A 832 19.61 -15.57 8.65
C ALA A 832 19.66 -14.73 7.38
N ILE A 833 20.72 -14.90 6.59
CA ILE A 833 20.85 -14.31 5.26
C ILE A 833 21.75 -15.16 4.37
N THR A 834 21.72 -14.92 3.06
CA THR A 834 22.58 -15.57 2.08
C THR A 834 24.07 -15.37 2.37
N SER A 835 24.89 -16.34 1.97
CA SER A 835 26.36 -16.22 1.94
C SER A 835 26.90 -15.50 0.70
N ARG A 836 26.05 -15.16 -0.28
CA ARG A 836 26.46 -14.43 -1.49
C ARG A 836 26.94 -13.02 -1.12
N PRO A 837 28.20 -12.63 -1.44
CA PRO A 837 28.68 -11.29 -1.15
C PRO A 837 27.79 -10.22 -1.76
N GLY A 838 27.49 -9.17 -1.00
CA GLY A 838 26.62 -8.08 -1.42
C GLY A 838 26.01 -7.30 -0.25
N ASN A 839 25.26 -6.26 -0.59
CA ASN A 839 24.49 -5.43 0.32
C ASN A 839 22.99 -5.71 0.12
N TYR A 840 22.30 -6.12 1.19
CA TYR A 840 20.90 -6.53 1.11
C TYR A 840 20.06 -5.76 2.12
N PHE A 841 19.05 -5.03 1.64
CA PHE A 841 17.98 -4.50 2.49
C PHE A 841 17.19 -5.65 3.11
N TRP A 842 16.85 -5.52 4.39
CA TRP A 842 15.99 -6.45 5.13
C TRP A 842 14.96 -5.67 5.96
N SER A 843 13.81 -6.29 6.19
CA SER A 843 12.77 -5.77 7.09
C SER A 843 11.96 -6.91 7.69
N ASN A 844 11.59 -6.82 8.97
CA ASN A 844 10.77 -7.83 9.64
C ASN A 844 9.39 -7.31 10.07
N GLY A 845 8.94 -6.18 9.49
CA GLY A 845 7.69 -5.52 9.86
C GLY A 845 7.73 -4.67 11.15
N TYR A 846 8.78 -4.81 11.96
CA TYR A 846 9.00 -4.06 13.21
C TYR A 846 10.31 -3.27 13.23
N SER A 847 11.25 -3.65 12.38
CA SER A 847 12.54 -3.03 12.16
C SER A 847 13.00 -3.26 10.72
N TRP A 848 13.89 -2.39 10.23
CA TRP A 848 14.51 -2.54 8.93
C TRP A 848 15.91 -1.95 8.89
N GLY A 849 16.68 -2.38 7.90
CA GLY A 849 18.06 -1.97 7.71
C GLY A 849 18.71 -2.70 6.55
N ASN A 850 20.04 -2.78 6.58
CA ASN A 850 20.80 -3.55 5.59
C ASN A 850 21.76 -4.53 6.25
N ALA A 851 22.11 -5.54 5.48
CA ALA A 851 23.08 -6.55 5.80
C ALA A 851 24.14 -6.57 4.70
N LYS A 852 25.39 -6.26 5.05
CA LYS A 852 26.54 -6.39 4.14
C LYS A 852 27.19 -7.73 4.38
N VAL A 853 27.14 -8.58 3.36
CA VAL A 853 27.72 -9.91 3.35
C VAL A 853 29.03 -9.87 2.56
N ASP A 854 30.08 -10.43 3.13
CA ASP A 854 31.35 -10.75 2.48
C ASP A 854 31.72 -12.20 2.85
N GLN A 855 32.76 -12.78 2.22
CA GLN A 855 33.11 -14.21 2.32
C GLN A 855 33.19 -14.76 3.74
N LYS A 856 33.53 -13.93 4.74
CA LYS A 856 33.64 -14.31 6.16
C LYS A 856 32.96 -13.35 7.13
N LYS A 857 32.31 -12.31 6.62
CA LYS A 857 31.84 -11.17 7.43
C LYS A 857 30.39 -10.86 7.11
N LEU A 858 29.60 -10.64 8.14
CA LEU A 858 28.27 -10.06 8.04
C LEU A 858 28.20 -8.84 8.93
N ILE A 859 27.84 -7.71 8.34
CA ILE A 859 27.56 -6.48 9.08
C ILE A 859 26.07 -6.23 8.99
N ILE A 860 25.37 -6.36 10.11
CA ILE A 860 23.95 -6.02 10.23
C ILE A 860 23.85 -4.59 10.76
N THR A 861 23.11 -3.73 10.07
CA THR A 861 22.84 -2.35 10.49
C THR A 861 21.34 -2.12 10.60
N VAL A 862 20.88 -1.49 11.68
CA VAL A 862 19.47 -1.14 11.91
C VAL A 862 19.27 0.34 11.62
N HIS A 863 18.37 0.67 10.69
CA HIS A 863 18.03 2.06 10.34
C HIS A 863 16.72 2.53 10.98
N PHE A 864 15.87 1.59 11.40
CA PHE A 864 14.65 1.87 12.14
C PHE A 864 14.28 0.70 13.05
N GLY A 865 13.73 1.03 14.22
CA GLY A 865 13.28 0.04 15.19
C GLY A 865 14.43 -0.59 15.98
N GLN A 866 14.24 -1.83 16.41
CA GLN A 866 15.21 -2.58 17.21
C GLN A 866 15.25 -4.04 16.77
N LEU A 867 16.45 -4.63 16.77
CA LEU A 867 16.70 -6.01 16.37
C LEU A 867 17.43 -6.78 17.48
N PRO A 868 16.69 -7.54 18.31
CA PRO A 868 17.27 -8.51 19.23
C PRO A 868 17.94 -9.68 18.48
N LEU A 869 19.13 -10.10 18.93
CA LEU A 869 19.92 -11.17 18.32
C LEU A 869 20.52 -12.08 19.38
N ARG A 870 20.38 -13.39 19.15
CA ARG A 870 21.00 -14.50 19.88
C ARG A 870 21.78 -15.42 18.94
N ASN A 871 21.31 -15.57 17.70
CA ASN A 871 21.98 -16.37 16.68
C ASN A 871 22.04 -15.61 15.35
N VAL A 872 23.07 -15.89 14.58
CA VAL A 872 23.23 -15.38 13.21
C VAL A 872 23.58 -16.55 12.31
N GLU A 873 22.90 -16.67 11.17
CA GLU A 873 23.05 -17.77 10.23
C GLU A 873 23.41 -17.28 8.84
N PHE A 874 24.33 -17.98 8.19
CA PHE A 874 24.69 -17.76 6.80
C PHE A 874 24.30 -19.00 6.01
N ASP A 875 23.44 -18.82 5.03
CA ASP A 875 23.02 -19.91 4.16
C ASP A 875 24.25 -20.59 3.52
N GLY A 876 24.40 -21.89 3.75
CA GLY A 876 25.55 -22.70 3.30
C GLY A 876 26.86 -22.57 4.11
N ASN A 877 27.01 -21.60 5.02
CA ASN A 877 28.25 -21.37 5.78
C ASN A 877 28.13 -21.56 7.30
N GLY A 878 26.96 -22.01 7.79
CA GLY A 878 26.73 -22.42 9.17
C GLY A 878 26.12 -21.33 10.07
N SER A 879 25.93 -21.67 11.34
CA SER A 879 25.31 -20.81 12.36
C SER A 879 26.32 -20.38 13.44
N MET A 880 26.16 -19.16 13.93
CA MET A 880 26.93 -18.61 15.04
C MET A 880 26.01 -18.20 16.19
N GLY A 881 26.11 -18.93 17.30
CA GLY A 881 25.46 -18.56 18.56
C GLY A 881 26.25 -17.48 19.31
N LEU A 882 25.57 -16.42 19.73
CA LEU A 882 26.15 -15.35 20.53
C LEU A 882 26.20 -15.75 22.01
N LYS A 883 27.32 -15.45 22.70
CA LYS A 883 27.49 -15.75 24.14
C LYS A 883 26.40 -15.13 25.03
N LYS A 884 25.88 -13.98 24.59
CA LYS A 884 24.77 -13.26 25.22
C LYS A 884 23.90 -12.69 24.12
N GLU A 885 22.63 -12.50 24.44
CA GLU A 885 21.74 -11.71 23.60
C GLU A 885 22.24 -10.26 23.50
N ILE A 886 22.12 -9.69 22.30
CA ILE A 886 22.35 -8.27 22.03
C ILE A 886 21.10 -7.68 21.38
N THR A 887 20.90 -6.37 21.48
CA THR A 887 19.83 -5.68 20.78
C THR A 887 20.43 -4.51 20.02
N LEU A 888 20.39 -4.57 18.70
CA LEU A 888 20.79 -3.46 17.84
C LEU A 888 19.63 -2.46 17.78
N LYS A 889 19.90 -1.23 18.14
CA LYS A 889 18.96 -0.11 18.02
C LYS A 889 19.19 0.64 16.72
N GLU A 890 18.23 1.47 16.35
CA GLU A 890 18.38 2.44 15.27
C GLU A 890 19.74 3.17 15.30
N GLY A 891 20.42 3.18 14.16
CA GLY A 891 21.75 3.76 13.95
C GLY A 891 22.91 2.84 14.37
N GLN A 892 22.65 1.65 14.89
CA GLN A 892 23.69 0.70 15.31
C GLN A 892 23.98 -0.33 14.23
N SER A 893 25.26 -0.71 14.15
CA SER A 893 25.76 -1.80 13.32
C SER A 893 26.55 -2.78 14.18
N GLN A 894 26.49 -4.07 13.83
CA GLN A 894 27.33 -5.10 14.43
C GLN A 894 27.95 -5.96 13.32
N GLU A 895 29.27 -6.14 13.41
CA GLU A 895 30.02 -7.06 12.57
C GLU A 895 30.11 -8.44 13.23
N PHE A 896 29.95 -9.46 12.42
CA PHE A 896 30.01 -10.87 12.75
C PHE A 896 31.04 -11.54 11.84
N GLU A 897 32.12 -12.07 12.42
CA GLU A 897 33.13 -12.84 11.69
C GLU A 897 32.86 -14.35 11.87
N LEU A 898 32.69 -15.07 10.77
CA LEU A 898 32.61 -16.52 10.78
C LEU A 898 34.01 -17.15 10.65
N LYS A 899 34.19 -18.28 11.34
CA LYS A 899 35.45 -19.04 11.34
C LYS A 899 35.63 -19.88 10.08
#